data_AF-A0AAV0WD04-F1
#
_entry.id   AF-A0AAV0WD04-F1
#
_cell.length_a   1.000
_cell.length_b   1.000
_cell.length_c   1.000
_cell.angle_alpha   90.00
_cell.angle_beta   90.00
_cell.angle_gamma   90.00
#
_symmetry.space_group_name_H-M   'P 1'
#
loop_
_entity.id
_entity.type
_entity.pdbx_description
1 polymer ?
#
loop_
_entity_poly.entity_id
_entity_poly.type
_entity_poly.pdbx_seq_one_letter_code
_entity_poly.pdbx_strand_id
1 'polypeptide(L)'
;MAVEDKKLALKRQFLGYIHPLKSITNDLVQKECWIEQMKYLVQDFKTLLNLPFKEFWSTVVFNKQATMGLCTFLQEAAPPHLMDQLPQDGDVLIVYNEIDNFAYKLFKRLTKSSENKENCMSPQYMWSLLCHNNIISIPMLFDICSIYGQSYKKELEIIFKELFTCQKLYKENLKNFIQFTINCLNQFQDKIEIEMGYGNLMCQINETSTDIGERNLCLIEDNINYLLDISYNITNFLEIYPMASRNFYEEKFHIEIASFYHSIKPIVYKKVIAMNKMEKFQEKIHASRLLLVKSVRQCLFHISTQITNKSENAVEEYLEVISELLEYNEFVNDYTLVYNLTKDIRKFQKSNKEIDSARYDYLLKSLELINKPYTELTQKELQEEQLEVQTISTNIENAKLQSLINNVKDLFPHLGDGFIQKCLEYYEMDYEKVINMVFENCLPSELTQYDLNLPLMSAYEDNATGFDPSIKGNKKLKKFKKLLDNKSFRNEMRPFYEKYYVTEVTCAELDSYYNDEHNDTYEIEYVRPEPVDENTKRRPDVVPRVLMEKKAITEVIKEESSDDEPQKVSNFQPFCENPEEVRERQARKFAAKQSKKKNRNNPQVASSSAKPSGPNVELERQRKNENKAFSGNHNRRNAARNKQQKGMF
;
A
#
# COMPACT_ATOMS: atom_id res chain seq x y z
N MET A 1 -21.14 -33.79 -22.83
CA MET A 1 -20.50 -34.83 -22.01
C MET A 1 -19.48 -34.15 -21.12
N ALA A 2 -19.51 -34.39 -19.81
CA ALA A 2 -18.48 -33.86 -18.90
C ALA A 2 -17.09 -34.34 -19.37
N VAL A 3 -16.11 -33.43 -19.35
CA VAL A 3 -14.73 -33.71 -19.78
C VAL A 3 -13.98 -34.44 -18.66
N GLU A 4 -14.42 -34.23 -17.42
CA GLU A 4 -13.85 -34.71 -16.19
C GLU A 4 -14.55 -35.99 -15.68
N ASP A 5 -13.75 -36.98 -15.29
CA ASP A 5 -14.19 -38.20 -14.60
C ASP A 5 -13.30 -38.44 -13.38
N LYS A 6 -13.92 -38.59 -12.21
CA LYS A 6 -13.24 -38.85 -10.94
C LYS A 6 -12.33 -40.08 -10.99
N LYS A 7 -12.61 -41.06 -11.85
CA LYS A 7 -11.78 -42.27 -12.03
C LYS A 7 -10.46 -41.98 -12.73
N LEU A 8 -10.40 -40.95 -13.56
CA LEU A 8 -9.20 -40.53 -14.30
C LEU A 8 -8.32 -39.55 -13.51
N ALA A 9 -8.78 -39.10 -12.35
CA ALA A 9 -8.03 -38.17 -11.51
C ALA A 9 -6.82 -38.84 -10.85
N LEU A 10 -5.65 -38.24 -11.03
CA LEU A 10 -4.41 -38.70 -10.42
C LEU A 10 -4.46 -38.53 -8.88
N LYS A 11 -4.33 -39.65 -8.16
CA LYS A 11 -4.27 -39.69 -6.69
C LYS A 11 -2.84 -39.49 -6.18
N ARG A 12 -2.19 -38.43 -6.65
CA ARG A 12 -0.85 -38.00 -6.20
C ARG A 12 -0.99 -36.84 -5.21
N GLN A 13 -0.10 -36.78 -4.22
CA GLN A 13 0.04 -35.60 -3.37
C GLN A 13 0.90 -34.56 -4.10
N PHE A 14 0.43 -33.33 -4.13
CA PHE A 14 1.12 -32.21 -4.76
C PHE A 14 1.62 -31.26 -3.69
N LEU A 15 2.88 -30.85 -3.82
CA LEU A 15 3.51 -29.93 -2.88
C LEU A 15 3.06 -28.48 -3.11
N GLY A 16 3.16 -27.68 -2.04
CA GLY A 16 3.04 -26.23 -2.09
C GLY A 16 4.41 -25.57 -2.19
N TYR A 17 4.42 -24.36 -2.71
CA TYR A 17 5.58 -23.48 -2.68
C TYR A 17 5.81 -22.92 -1.28
N ILE A 18 7.08 -22.75 -0.91
CA ILE A 18 7.51 -22.18 0.36
C ILE A 18 8.49 -21.06 0.07
N HIS A 19 8.24 -19.86 0.60
CA HIS A 19 9.14 -18.72 0.39
C HIS A 19 10.53 -18.97 1.01
N PRO A 20 11.64 -18.68 0.33
CA PRO A 20 13.00 -18.90 0.83
C PRO A 20 13.25 -18.33 2.23
N LEU A 21 12.84 -17.08 2.49
CA LEU A 21 13.05 -16.43 3.80
C LEU A 21 12.30 -17.11 4.97
N LYS A 22 11.29 -17.94 4.70
CA LYS A 22 10.58 -18.70 5.74
C LYS A 22 11.31 -19.97 6.15
N SER A 23 12.22 -20.44 5.30
CA SER A 23 12.91 -21.73 5.48
C SER A 23 14.42 -21.58 5.68
N ILE A 24 15.03 -20.51 5.15
CA ILE A 24 16.48 -20.30 5.17
C ILE A 24 16.77 -19.17 6.15
N THR A 25 17.28 -19.51 7.34
CA THR A 25 17.66 -18.53 8.38
C THR A 25 19.17 -18.41 8.58
N ASN A 26 19.97 -18.86 7.61
CA ASN A 26 21.45 -18.83 7.50
C ASN A 26 22.19 -20.17 7.66
N ASP A 27 21.51 -21.32 7.60
CA ASP A 27 22.14 -22.65 7.58
C ASP A 27 22.19 -23.23 6.15
N LEU A 28 23.36 -23.72 5.73
CA LEU A 28 23.56 -24.41 4.44
C LEU A 28 22.64 -25.63 4.30
N VAL A 29 22.40 -26.35 5.40
CA VAL A 29 21.52 -27.54 5.41
C VAL A 29 20.08 -27.16 5.11
N GLN A 30 19.62 -26.01 5.61
CA GLN A 30 18.27 -25.51 5.35
C GLN A 30 18.11 -25.07 3.89
N LYS A 31 19.15 -24.44 3.32
CA LYS A 31 19.18 -24.09 1.88
C LYS A 31 19.06 -25.35 1.01
N GLU A 32 19.87 -26.37 1.28
CA GLU A 32 19.83 -27.62 0.52
C GLU A 32 18.47 -28.32 0.63
N CYS A 33 17.88 -28.36 1.84
CA CYS A 33 16.55 -28.90 2.07
C CYS A 33 15.47 -28.15 1.28
N TRP A 34 15.51 -26.81 1.29
CA TRP A 34 14.56 -25.99 0.52
C TRP A 34 14.70 -26.26 -0.98
N ILE A 35 15.93 -26.31 -1.50
CA ILE A 35 16.20 -26.63 -2.91
C ILE A 35 15.63 -28.01 -3.29
N GLU A 36 15.83 -29.02 -2.45
CA GLU A 36 15.30 -30.36 -2.71
C GLU A 36 13.77 -30.37 -2.73
N GLN A 37 13.12 -29.76 -1.75
CA GLN A 37 11.66 -29.64 -1.70
C GLN A 37 11.10 -28.92 -2.93
N MET A 38 11.74 -27.83 -3.35
CA MET A 38 11.31 -27.06 -4.51
C MET A 38 11.55 -27.79 -5.84
N LYS A 39 12.57 -28.65 -5.92
CA LYS A 39 12.75 -29.56 -7.08
C LYS A 39 11.62 -30.58 -7.18
N TYR A 40 11.10 -31.09 -6.06
CA TYR A 40 9.89 -31.94 -6.09
C TYR A 40 8.66 -31.16 -6.57
N LEU A 41 8.51 -29.90 -6.17
CA LEU A 41 7.45 -29.03 -6.69
C LEU A 41 7.56 -28.83 -8.21
N VAL A 42 8.77 -28.57 -8.73
CA VAL A 42 9.00 -28.51 -10.18
C VAL A 42 8.62 -29.82 -10.87
N GLN A 43 8.93 -30.96 -10.27
CA GLN A 43 8.55 -32.27 -10.80
C GLN A 43 7.03 -32.49 -10.76
N ASP A 44 6.35 -31.98 -9.74
CA ASP A 44 4.89 -32.00 -9.63
C ASP A 44 4.23 -31.17 -10.73
N PHE A 45 4.74 -29.96 -11.01
CA PHE A 45 4.29 -29.16 -12.15
C PHE A 45 4.49 -29.89 -13.49
N LYS A 46 5.68 -30.46 -13.72
CA LYS A 46 5.96 -31.25 -14.94
C LYS A 46 5.01 -32.43 -15.06
N THR A 47 4.73 -33.13 -13.96
CA THR A 47 3.81 -34.27 -13.95
C THR A 47 2.40 -33.82 -14.36
N LEU A 48 1.90 -32.74 -13.77
CA LEU A 48 0.58 -32.20 -14.08
C LEU A 48 0.48 -31.68 -15.53
N LEU A 49 1.52 -30.99 -16.02
CA LEU A 49 1.60 -30.48 -17.39
C LEU A 49 1.73 -31.58 -18.45
N ASN A 50 2.24 -32.76 -18.10
CA ASN A 50 2.37 -33.89 -19.04
C ASN A 50 1.14 -34.79 -19.10
N LEU A 51 0.13 -34.58 -18.23
CA LEU A 51 -1.10 -35.39 -18.26
C LEU A 51 -1.88 -35.17 -19.57
N PRO A 52 -2.52 -36.22 -20.13
CA PRO A 52 -3.50 -36.09 -21.20
C PRO A 52 -4.66 -35.16 -20.82
N PHE A 53 -5.30 -34.53 -21.80
CA PHE A 53 -6.37 -33.53 -21.60
C PHE A 53 -7.44 -33.95 -20.58
N LYS A 54 -8.05 -35.13 -20.73
CA LYS A 54 -9.11 -35.60 -19.81
C LYS A 54 -8.58 -35.90 -18.40
N GLU A 55 -7.39 -36.48 -18.28
CA GLU A 55 -6.75 -36.77 -16.99
C GLU A 55 -6.33 -35.49 -16.27
N PHE A 56 -5.83 -34.50 -17.01
CA PHE A 56 -5.49 -33.17 -16.50
C PHE A 56 -6.72 -32.51 -15.87
N TRP A 57 -7.81 -32.35 -16.63
CA TRP A 57 -9.03 -31.70 -16.13
C TRP A 57 -9.69 -32.50 -15.01
N SER A 58 -9.68 -33.84 -15.09
CA SER A 58 -10.15 -34.70 -13.99
C SER A 58 -9.32 -34.50 -12.72
N THR A 59 -7.99 -34.42 -12.85
CA THR A 59 -7.10 -34.22 -11.70
C THR A 59 -7.28 -32.84 -11.10
N VAL A 60 -7.34 -31.78 -11.91
CA VAL A 60 -7.54 -30.40 -11.45
C VAL A 60 -8.87 -30.23 -10.69
N VAL A 61 -9.95 -30.85 -11.17
CA VAL A 61 -11.28 -30.73 -10.54
C VAL A 61 -11.40 -31.58 -9.28
N PHE A 62 -10.95 -32.83 -9.31
CA PHE A 62 -11.21 -33.78 -8.21
C PHE A 62 -10.08 -33.86 -7.18
N ASN A 63 -8.84 -33.47 -7.53
CA ASN A 63 -7.72 -33.41 -6.60
C ASN A 63 -7.47 -31.98 -6.14
N LYS A 64 -7.93 -31.66 -4.92
CA LYS A 64 -7.80 -30.34 -4.28
C LYS A 64 -6.36 -29.85 -4.12
N GLN A 65 -5.37 -30.75 -4.16
CA GLN A 65 -3.96 -30.38 -4.05
C GLN A 65 -3.32 -30.07 -5.41
N ALA A 66 -3.94 -30.47 -6.53
CA ALA A 66 -3.33 -30.38 -7.86
C ALA A 66 -2.83 -28.96 -8.20
N THR A 67 -3.60 -27.93 -7.83
CA THR A 67 -3.23 -26.53 -8.07
C THR A 67 -2.61 -25.85 -6.84
N MET A 68 -2.36 -26.57 -5.76
CA MET A 68 -1.80 -26.01 -4.51
C MET A 68 -0.46 -25.34 -4.76
N GLY A 69 0.42 -25.97 -5.55
CA GLY A 69 1.71 -25.39 -5.94
C GLY A 69 1.56 -24.03 -6.63
N LEU A 70 0.61 -23.90 -7.56
CA LEU A 70 0.32 -22.65 -8.23
C LEU A 70 -0.24 -21.61 -7.26
N CYS A 71 -1.25 -21.97 -6.47
CA CYS A 71 -1.90 -21.05 -5.54
C CYS A 71 -0.92 -20.51 -4.49
N THR A 72 -0.12 -21.39 -3.89
CA THR A 72 0.87 -21.00 -2.87
C THR A 72 2.05 -20.24 -3.48
N PHE A 73 2.45 -20.55 -4.71
CA PHE A 73 3.46 -19.77 -5.41
C PHE A 73 2.97 -18.35 -5.67
N LEU A 74 1.82 -18.18 -6.32
CA LEU A 74 1.25 -16.85 -6.60
C LEU A 74 1.11 -15.99 -5.32
N GLN A 75 0.77 -16.63 -4.20
CA GLN A 75 0.55 -15.95 -2.94
C GLN A 75 1.83 -15.55 -2.17
N GLU A 76 2.95 -16.24 -2.42
CA GLU A 76 4.21 -16.06 -1.69
C GLU A 76 5.36 -15.55 -2.56
N ALA A 77 5.24 -15.67 -3.88
CA ALA A 77 6.29 -15.27 -4.81
C ALA A 77 6.59 -13.79 -4.63
N ALA A 78 7.87 -13.43 -4.72
CA ALA A 78 8.25 -12.03 -4.75
C ALA A 78 7.93 -11.46 -6.15
N PRO A 79 7.00 -10.51 -6.27
CA PRO A 79 6.74 -9.86 -7.55
C PRO A 79 7.94 -8.97 -7.96
N PRO A 80 8.02 -8.53 -9.22
CA PRO A 80 9.15 -7.77 -9.75
C PRO A 80 9.57 -6.55 -8.91
N HIS A 81 8.63 -5.87 -8.25
CA HIS A 81 8.89 -4.70 -7.40
C HIS A 81 9.37 -5.03 -5.97
N LEU A 82 9.35 -6.30 -5.57
CA LEU A 82 9.83 -6.81 -4.27
C LEU A 82 10.89 -7.91 -4.41
N MET A 83 11.55 -8.01 -5.58
CA MET A 83 12.61 -8.99 -5.82
C MET A 83 13.81 -8.84 -4.86
N ASP A 84 13.97 -7.67 -4.25
CA ASP A 84 14.95 -7.42 -3.19
C ASP A 84 14.67 -8.22 -1.90
N GLN A 85 13.45 -8.72 -1.72
CA GLN A 85 13.08 -9.62 -0.62
C GLN A 85 13.54 -11.07 -0.84
N LEU A 86 13.98 -11.44 -2.05
CA LEU A 86 14.54 -12.77 -2.28
C LEU A 86 16.02 -12.83 -1.90
N PRO A 87 16.49 -13.95 -1.31
CA PRO A 87 17.92 -14.19 -1.13
C PRO A 87 18.65 -14.12 -2.47
N GLN A 88 19.72 -13.31 -2.53
CA GLN A 88 20.53 -13.12 -3.74
C GLN A 88 21.55 -14.26 -3.92
N ASP A 89 21.07 -15.49 -3.78
CA ASP A 89 21.85 -16.72 -3.94
C ASP A 89 21.53 -17.36 -5.30
N GLY A 90 22.58 -17.68 -6.07
CA GLY A 90 22.43 -18.20 -7.43
C GLY A 90 21.62 -19.50 -7.53
N ASP A 91 21.79 -20.43 -6.59
CA ASP A 91 21.09 -21.72 -6.64
C ASP A 91 19.60 -21.55 -6.33
N VAL A 92 19.28 -20.68 -5.36
CA VAL A 92 17.90 -20.37 -4.97
C VAL A 92 17.18 -19.69 -6.13
N LEU A 93 17.82 -18.71 -6.77
CA LEU A 93 17.26 -17.98 -7.91
C LEU A 93 17.03 -18.89 -9.13
N ILE A 94 17.93 -19.85 -9.41
CA ILE A 94 17.73 -20.82 -10.50
C ILE A 94 16.45 -21.63 -10.27
N VAL A 95 16.28 -22.20 -9.08
CA VAL A 95 15.11 -23.01 -8.75
C VAL A 95 13.83 -22.17 -8.71
N TYR A 96 13.92 -20.95 -8.18
CA TYR A 96 12.80 -20.01 -8.17
C TYR A 96 12.32 -19.68 -9.59
N ASN A 97 13.24 -19.36 -10.50
CA ASN A 97 12.92 -19.06 -11.91
C ASN A 97 12.35 -20.29 -12.65
N GLU A 98 12.79 -21.51 -12.31
CA GLU A 98 12.17 -22.72 -12.82
C GLU A 98 10.72 -22.85 -12.36
N ILE A 99 10.45 -22.63 -11.08
CA ILE A 99 9.10 -22.66 -10.51
C ILE A 99 8.22 -21.61 -11.18
N ASP A 100 8.69 -20.36 -11.30
CA ASP A 100 7.98 -19.26 -11.95
C ASP A 100 7.54 -19.62 -13.38
N ASN A 101 8.47 -20.11 -14.20
CA ASN A 101 8.18 -20.54 -15.56
C ASN A 101 7.13 -21.67 -15.63
N PHE A 102 7.22 -22.67 -14.75
CA PHE A 102 6.27 -23.77 -14.73
C PHE A 102 4.90 -23.38 -14.15
N ALA A 103 4.86 -22.46 -13.18
CA ALA A 103 3.64 -21.90 -12.63
C ALA A 103 2.84 -21.16 -13.73
N TYR A 104 3.51 -20.31 -14.52
CA TYR A 104 2.86 -19.63 -15.64
C TYR A 104 2.38 -20.61 -16.73
N LYS A 105 3.17 -21.63 -17.06
CA LYS A 105 2.76 -22.67 -18.02
C LYS A 105 1.52 -23.43 -17.54
N LEU A 106 1.43 -23.73 -16.24
CA LEU A 106 0.24 -24.36 -15.68
C LEU A 106 -0.97 -23.42 -15.76
N PHE A 107 -0.81 -22.15 -15.38
CA PHE A 107 -1.86 -21.15 -15.53
C PHE A 107 -2.35 -21.05 -16.99
N LYS A 108 -1.43 -20.92 -17.95
CA LYS A 108 -1.73 -20.88 -19.39
C LYS A 108 -2.50 -22.11 -19.87
N ARG A 109 -2.20 -23.30 -19.33
CA ARG A 109 -2.94 -24.53 -19.64
C ARG A 109 -4.34 -24.52 -19.03
N LEU A 110 -4.49 -24.05 -17.79
CA LEU A 110 -5.78 -23.91 -17.11
C LEU A 110 -6.73 -22.93 -17.81
N THR A 111 -6.19 -21.93 -18.50
CA THR A 111 -6.99 -20.93 -19.23
C THR A 111 -7.15 -21.23 -20.71
N LYS A 112 -6.79 -22.44 -21.17
CA LYS A 112 -6.90 -22.84 -22.58
C LYS A 112 -8.00 -23.87 -22.78
N SER A 113 -9.08 -23.46 -23.45
CA SER A 113 -10.28 -24.26 -23.67
C SER A 113 -10.10 -25.41 -24.68
N SER A 114 -9.18 -25.27 -25.64
CA SER A 114 -8.88 -26.31 -26.64
C SER A 114 -7.38 -26.51 -26.78
N GLU A 115 -6.92 -27.74 -26.56
CA GLU A 115 -5.53 -28.14 -26.87
C GLU A 115 -5.41 -28.55 -28.34
N ASN A 116 -6.38 -29.34 -28.84
CA ASN A 116 -6.48 -29.85 -30.22
C ASN A 116 -7.95 -29.98 -30.65
N LYS A 117 -8.20 -30.36 -31.92
CA LYS A 117 -9.57 -30.58 -32.47
C LYS A 117 -10.39 -31.63 -31.71
N GLU A 118 -9.74 -32.66 -31.15
CA GLU A 118 -10.40 -33.73 -30.38
C GLU A 118 -10.41 -33.46 -28.86
N ASN A 119 -9.49 -32.63 -28.38
CA ASN A 119 -9.29 -32.31 -26.97
C ASN A 119 -9.66 -30.84 -26.73
N CYS A 120 -10.97 -30.60 -26.65
CA CYS A 120 -11.54 -29.28 -26.44
C CYS A 120 -12.74 -29.31 -25.52
N MET A 121 -13.00 -28.18 -24.87
CA MET A 121 -14.25 -27.86 -24.19
C MET A 121 -14.70 -26.46 -24.58
N SER A 122 -15.97 -26.11 -24.35
CA SER A 122 -16.41 -24.74 -24.59
C SER A 122 -15.80 -23.79 -23.55
N PRO A 123 -15.40 -22.56 -23.93
CA PRO A 123 -14.91 -21.55 -22.99
C PRO A 123 -15.86 -21.30 -21.82
N GLN A 124 -17.17 -21.22 -22.08
CA GLN A 124 -18.19 -21.04 -21.04
C GLN A 124 -18.18 -22.19 -20.03
N TYR A 125 -18.08 -23.44 -20.50
CA TYR A 125 -17.96 -24.59 -19.61
C TYR A 125 -16.67 -24.56 -18.79
N MET A 126 -15.53 -24.28 -19.42
CA MET A 126 -14.24 -24.14 -18.74
C MET A 126 -14.28 -23.12 -17.61
N TRP A 127 -14.74 -21.89 -17.89
CA TRP A 127 -14.77 -20.83 -16.90
C TRP A 127 -15.78 -21.09 -15.77
N SER A 128 -16.93 -21.70 -16.08
CA SER A 128 -17.86 -22.15 -15.04
C SER A 128 -17.26 -23.24 -14.15
N LEU A 129 -16.54 -24.21 -14.73
CA LEU A 129 -15.85 -25.28 -14.00
C LEU A 129 -14.77 -24.73 -13.07
N LEU A 130 -13.96 -23.78 -13.55
CA LEU A 130 -12.91 -23.12 -12.76
C LEU A 130 -13.49 -22.30 -11.62
N CYS A 131 -14.61 -21.61 -11.86
CA CYS A 131 -15.29 -20.77 -10.88
C CYS A 131 -15.98 -21.61 -9.78
N HIS A 132 -16.79 -22.61 -10.16
CA HIS A 132 -17.54 -23.43 -9.19
C HIS A 132 -16.63 -24.28 -8.29
N ASN A 133 -15.45 -24.67 -8.78
CA ASN A 133 -14.48 -25.41 -7.98
C ASN A 133 -13.48 -24.50 -7.23
N ASN A 134 -13.60 -23.17 -7.36
CA ASN A 134 -12.69 -22.17 -6.80
C ASN A 134 -11.21 -22.44 -7.16
N ILE A 135 -10.96 -22.85 -8.42
CA ILE A 135 -9.62 -23.14 -8.92
C ILE A 135 -8.89 -21.84 -9.27
N ILE A 136 -9.60 -20.92 -9.92
CA ILE A 136 -9.12 -19.56 -10.20
C ILE A 136 -10.03 -18.60 -9.46
N SER A 137 -9.46 -17.90 -8.49
CA SER A 137 -10.14 -16.90 -7.66
C SER A 137 -9.73 -15.48 -8.08
N ILE A 138 -10.51 -14.46 -7.70
CA ILE A 138 -10.16 -13.06 -7.99
C ILE A 138 -8.78 -12.67 -7.40
N PRO A 139 -8.42 -13.01 -6.15
CA PRO A 139 -7.08 -12.72 -5.63
C PRO A 139 -5.95 -13.29 -6.49
N MET A 140 -6.10 -14.52 -6.99
CA MET A 140 -5.10 -15.12 -7.88
C MET A 140 -4.94 -14.33 -9.18
N LEU A 141 -5.99 -13.71 -9.70
CA LEU A 141 -5.89 -12.86 -10.89
C LEU A 141 -5.06 -11.60 -10.62
N PHE A 142 -5.18 -11.00 -9.42
CA PHE A 142 -4.32 -9.89 -9.01
C PHE A 142 -2.86 -10.36 -8.88
N ASP A 143 -2.61 -11.49 -8.22
CA ASP A 143 -1.25 -12.04 -8.09
C ASP A 143 -0.61 -12.33 -9.46
N ILE A 144 -1.38 -12.91 -10.39
CA ILE A 144 -0.93 -13.17 -11.76
C ILE A 144 -0.62 -11.86 -12.50
N CYS A 145 -1.46 -10.84 -12.34
CA CYS A 145 -1.17 -9.53 -12.91
C CYS A 145 0.16 -9.02 -12.37
N SER A 146 0.36 -9.04 -11.05
CA SER A 146 1.55 -8.51 -10.41
C SER A 146 2.84 -9.20 -10.82
N ILE A 147 2.83 -10.54 -10.92
CA ILE A 147 4.02 -11.31 -11.29
C ILE A 147 4.27 -11.28 -12.81
N TYR A 148 3.23 -11.48 -13.63
CA TYR A 148 3.35 -11.76 -15.06
C TYR A 148 2.89 -10.63 -15.98
N GLY A 149 2.33 -9.55 -15.42
CA GLY A 149 1.73 -8.44 -16.16
C GLY A 149 2.69 -7.75 -17.12
N GLN A 150 3.94 -7.57 -16.71
CA GLN A 150 4.96 -6.93 -17.54
C GLN A 150 5.35 -7.80 -18.75
N SER A 151 5.50 -9.11 -18.53
CA SER A 151 6.02 -10.04 -19.53
C SER A 151 4.96 -10.56 -20.49
N TYR A 152 3.71 -10.69 -20.03
CA TYR A 152 2.64 -11.37 -20.76
C TYR A 152 1.35 -10.54 -20.88
N LYS A 153 1.45 -9.21 -20.85
CA LYS A 153 0.31 -8.27 -20.89
C LYS A 153 -0.77 -8.63 -21.93
N LYS A 154 -0.36 -8.78 -23.20
CA LYS A 154 -1.28 -9.04 -24.32
C LYS A 154 -2.01 -10.38 -24.18
N GLU A 155 -1.33 -11.42 -23.67
CA GLU A 155 -1.97 -12.73 -23.43
C GLU A 155 -2.97 -12.65 -22.27
N LEU A 156 -2.61 -11.97 -21.17
CA LEU A 156 -3.48 -11.80 -20.01
C LEU A 156 -4.72 -10.96 -20.33
N GLU A 157 -4.59 -9.91 -21.14
CA GLU A 157 -5.72 -9.11 -21.63
C GLU A 157 -6.79 -9.97 -22.33
N ILE A 158 -6.36 -10.92 -23.18
CA ILE A 158 -7.27 -11.83 -23.89
C ILE A 158 -7.94 -12.78 -22.89
N ILE A 159 -7.15 -13.39 -22.00
CA ILE A 159 -7.66 -14.33 -20.98
C ILE A 159 -8.70 -13.64 -20.08
N PHE A 160 -8.43 -12.41 -19.63
CA PHE A 160 -9.31 -11.71 -18.70
C PHE A 160 -10.60 -11.25 -19.38
N LYS A 161 -10.51 -10.78 -20.64
CA LYS A 161 -11.69 -10.50 -21.46
C LYS A 161 -12.56 -11.75 -21.63
N GLU A 162 -11.96 -12.91 -21.92
CA GLU A 162 -12.70 -14.18 -22.03
C GLU A 162 -13.33 -14.59 -20.69
N LEU A 163 -12.58 -14.52 -19.59
CA LEU A 163 -13.04 -14.87 -18.23
C LEU A 163 -14.28 -14.07 -17.82
N PHE A 164 -14.21 -12.74 -17.91
CA PHE A 164 -15.29 -11.85 -17.47
C PHE A 164 -16.48 -11.81 -18.46
N THR A 165 -16.29 -12.19 -19.72
CA THR A 165 -17.41 -12.33 -20.67
C THR A 165 -18.15 -13.66 -20.51
N CYS A 166 -17.42 -14.75 -20.22
CA CYS A 166 -18.01 -16.09 -20.12
C CYS A 166 -18.78 -16.35 -18.83
N GLN A 167 -18.37 -15.76 -17.70
CA GLN A 167 -18.96 -16.06 -16.39
C GLN A 167 -19.25 -14.80 -15.57
N LYS A 168 -20.55 -14.57 -15.27
CA LYS A 168 -21.01 -13.39 -14.52
C LYS A 168 -20.59 -13.41 -13.05
N LEU A 169 -20.46 -14.59 -12.45
CA LEU A 169 -20.08 -14.75 -11.04
C LEU A 169 -18.71 -14.11 -10.73
N TYR A 170 -17.78 -14.07 -11.69
CA TYR A 170 -16.50 -13.38 -11.51
C TYR A 170 -16.66 -11.86 -11.36
N LYS A 171 -17.65 -11.24 -12.02
CA LYS A 171 -17.92 -9.80 -11.86
C LYS A 171 -18.47 -9.49 -10.46
N GLU A 172 -19.36 -10.34 -9.94
CA GLU A 172 -19.88 -10.20 -8.58
C GLU A 172 -18.78 -10.40 -7.54
N ASN A 173 -17.96 -11.45 -7.72
CA ASN A 173 -16.80 -11.69 -6.86
C ASN A 173 -15.78 -10.55 -6.91
N LEU A 174 -15.62 -9.89 -8.07
CA LEU A 174 -14.75 -8.73 -8.20
C LEU A 174 -15.27 -7.54 -7.38
N LYS A 175 -16.58 -7.25 -7.39
CA LYS A 175 -17.17 -6.18 -6.55
C LYS A 175 -16.93 -6.43 -5.06
N ASN A 176 -17.22 -7.66 -4.60
CA ASN A 176 -16.98 -8.04 -3.21
C ASN A 176 -15.48 -7.91 -2.84
N PHE A 177 -14.59 -8.25 -3.78
CA PHE A 177 -13.14 -8.11 -3.58
C PHE A 177 -12.68 -6.64 -3.52
N ILE A 178 -13.28 -5.76 -4.31
CA ILE A 178 -13.00 -4.30 -4.25
C ILE A 178 -13.38 -3.76 -2.87
N GLN A 179 -14.58 -4.08 -2.38
CA GLN A 179 -15.03 -3.67 -1.03
C GLN A 179 -14.11 -4.22 0.07
N PHE A 180 -13.71 -5.48 -0.06
CA PHE A 180 -12.73 -6.07 0.85
C PHE A 180 -11.39 -5.33 0.81
N THR A 181 -10.92 -4.94 -0.37
CA THR A 181 -9.67 -4.18 -0.56
C THR A 181 -9.75 -2.79 0.07
N ILE A 182 -10.89 -2.09 -0.05
CA ILE A 182 -11.14 -0.82 0.64
C ILE A 182 -11.03 -1.00 2.15
N ASN A 183 -11.69 -2.03 2.70
CA ASN A 183 -11.59 -2.31 4.14
C ASN A 183 -10.16 -2.60 4.58
N CYS A 184 -9.36 -3.31 3.77
CA CYS A 184 -7.94 -3.54 4.07
C CYS A 184 -7.09 -2.26 4.03
N LEU A 185 -7.40 -1.32 3.13
CA LEU A 185 -6.75 -0.01 3.09
C LEU A 185 -7.06 0.80 4.34
N ASN A 186 -8.33 0.81 4.77
CA ASN A 186 -8.76 1.53 5.97
C ASN A 186 -8.14 0.94 7.24
N GLN A 187 -8.14 -0.39 7.39
CA GLN A 187 -7.45 -1.05 8.50
C GLN A 187 -5.95 -0.77 8.52
N PHE A 188 -5.31 -0.72 7.35
CA PHE A 188 -3.90 -0.38 7.26
C PHE A 188 -3.65 1.09 7.59
N GLN A 189 -4.56 1.98 7.19
CA GLN A 189 -4.51 3.39 7.56
C GLN A 189 -4.58 3.57 9.07
N ASP A 190 -5.57 2.98 9.72
CA ASP A 190 -5.73 3.00 11.18
C ASP A 190 -4.47 2.46 11.87
N LYS A 191 -3.92 1.34 11.35
CA LYS A 191 -2.68 0.75 11.88
C LYS A 191 -1.51 1.72 11.80
N ILE A 192 -1.29 2.38 10.66
CA ILE A 192 -0.22 3.38 10.53
C ILE A 192 -0.50 4.58 11.44
N GLU A 193 -1.71 5.11 11.47
CA GLU A 193 -2.05 6.26 12.31
C GLU A 193 -1.81 5.98 13.80
N ILE A 194 -2.14 4.77 14.27
CA ILE A 194 -1.85 4.32 15.64
C ILE A 194 -0.34 4.14 15.85
N GLU A 195 0.34 3.36 15.00
CA GLU A 195 1.78 3.07 15.13
C GLU A 195 2.67 4.32 15.02
N MET A 196 2.15 5.39 14.42
CA MET A 196 2.91 6.61 14.11
C MET A 196 2.42 7.83 14.90
N GLY A 197 1.19 7.80 15.44
CA GLY A 197 0.58 8.84 16.28
C GLY A 197 0.98 8.75 17.75
N TYR A 198 1.21 7.55 18.27
CA TYR A 198 1.79 7.36 19.61
C TYR A 198 3.31 7.43 19.51
N GLY A 199 3.86 8.65 19.60
CA GLY A 199 5.29 8.82 19.83
C GLY A 199 5.74 8.00 21.04
N ASN A 200 6.62 7.01 20.83
CA ASN A 200 7.53 6.43 21.81
C ASN A 200 6.96 5.98 23.19
N LEU A 201 5.68 5.67 23.34
CA LEU A 201 5.10 5.36 24.67
C LEU A 201 4.91 3.86 24.98
N MET A 202 5.25 2.96 24.05
CA MET A 202 5.30 1.51 24.30
C MET A 202 6.73 0.97 24.20
N CYS A 203 7.69 1.66 24.82
CA CYS A 203 8.95 1.02 25.18
C CYS A 203 8.74 0.38 26.56
N GLN A 204 8.42 -0.92 26.57
CA GLN A 204 8.55 -1.71 27.79
C GLN A 204 9.99 -1.60 28.29
N ILE A 205 10.14 -1.51 29.62
CA ILE A 205 11.27 -0.95 30.38
C ILE A 205 12.65 -1.63 30.17
N ASN A 206 12.84 -2.54 29.21
CA ASN A 206 14.05 -3.39 29.13
C ASN A 206 14.77 -3.47 27.76
N GLU A 207 14.47 -2.63 26.75
CA GLU A 207 15.16 -2.70 25.43
C GLU A 207 16.23 -1.61 25.27
N THR A 208 17.38 -1.95 24.66
CA THR A 208 18.46 -1.00 24.41
C THR A 208 18.09 -0.01 23.29
N SER A 209 18.70 1.19 23.27
CA SER A 209 18.39 2.23 22.27
C SER A 209 18.61 1.78 20.81
N THR A 210 19.49 0.79 20.58
CA THR A 210 19.76 0.20 19.27
C THR A 210 18.66 -0.77 18.83
N ASP A 211 18.13 -1.59 19.73
CA ASP A 211 17.07 -2.57 19.43
C ASP A 211 15.76 -1.87 19.04
N ILE A 212 15.45 -0.75 19.71
CA ILE A 212 14.27 0.08 19.42
C ILE A 212 14.40 0.74 18.03
N GLY A 213 15.62 1.14 17.64
CA GLY A 213 15.90 1.71 16.32
C GLY A 213 15.73 0.70 15.19
N GLU A 214 16.26 -0.52 15.36
CA GLU A 214 16.14 -1.60 14.38
C GLU A 214 14.69 -2.08 14.22
N ARG A 215 13.96 -2.25 15.33
CA ARG A 215 12.55 -2.64 15.28
C ARG A 215 11.69 -1.61 14.55
N ASN A 216 11.91 -0.33 14.83
CA ASN A 216 11.20 0.76 14.15
C ASN A 216 11.54 0.83 12.65
N LEU A 217 12.79 0.53 12.26
CA LEU A 217 13.20 0.46 10.87
C LEU A 217 12.50 -0.67 10.12
N CYS A 218 12.44 -1.88 10.71
CA CYS A 218 11.74 -3.03 10.14
C CYS A 218 10.24 -2.74 9.96
N LEU A 219 9.59 -2.11 10.94
CA LEU A 219 8.17 -1.75 10.86
C LEU A 219 7.89 -0.78 9.71
N ILE A 220 8.74 0.24 9.53
CA ILE A 220 8.59 1.17 8.41
C ILE A 220 8.85 0.48 7.08
N GLU A 221 9.86 -0.38 7.01
CA GLU A 221 10.17 -1.13 5.81
C GLU A 221 9.01 -2.02 5.38
N ASP A 222 8.40 -2.74 6.32
CA ASP A 222 7.20 -3.55 6.09
C ASP A 222 6.02 -2.69 5.62
N ASN A 223 5.78 -1.54 6.27
CA ASN A 223 4.69 -0.64 5.89
C ASN A 223 4.91 -0.02 4.49
N ILE A 224 6.14 0.33 4.12
CA ILE A 224 6.47 0.87 2.78
C ILE A 224 6.37 -0.24 1.73
N ASN A 225 6.83 -1.45 2.03
CA ASN A 225 6.69 -2.60 1.12
C ASN A 225 5.22 -2.93 0.88
N TYR A 226 4.40 -2.92 1.93
CA TYR A 226 2.95 -3.13 1.80
C TYR A 226 2.27 -2.03 0.97
N LEU A 227 2.63 -0.77 1.20
CA LEU A 227 2.13 0.37 0.42
C LEU A 227 2.48 0.23 -1.07
N LEU A 228 3.72 -0.14 -1.36
CA LEU A 228 4.17 -0.42 -2.72
C LEU A 228 3.40 -1.59 -3.33
N ASP A 229 3.26 -2.69 -2.61
CA ASP A 229 2.61 -3.90 -3.10
C ASP A 229 1.15 -3.67 -3.48
N ILE A 230 0.36 -3.07 -2.59
CA ILE A 230 -1.04 -2.76 -2.91
C ILE A 230 -1.15 -1.80 -4.09
N SER A 231 -0.35 -0.73 -4.09
CA SER A 231 -0.40 0.25 -5.17
C SER A 231 -0.07 -0.39 -6.53
N TYR A 232 0.86 -1.33 -6.55
CA TYR A 232 1.25 -2.04 -7.76
C TYR A 232 0.17 -3.05 -8.20
N ASN A 233 -0.33 -3.87 -7.28
CA ASN A 233 -1.35 -4.88 -7.55
C ASN A 233 -2.60 -4.28 -8.21
N ILE A 234 -3.08 -3.16 -7.67
CA ILE A 234 -4.29 -2.48 -8.17
C ILE A 234 -4.04 -1.85 -9.53
N THR A 235 -2.94 -1.09 -9.65
CA THR A 235 -2.59 -0.39 -10.89
C THR A 235 -2.42 -1.37 -12.05
N ASN A 236 -1.74 -2.48 -11.79
CA ASN A 236 -1.40 -3.46 -12.81
C ASN A 236 -2.63 -4.29 -13.24
N PHE A 237 -3.51 -4.63 -12.30
CA PHE A 237 -4.80 -5.25 -12.65
C PHE A 237 -5.65 -4.34 -13.55
N LEU A 238 -5.78 -3.06 -13.20
CA LEU A 238 -6.53 -2.08 -14.01
C LEU A 238 -5.85 -1.79 -15.37
N GLU A 239 -4.53 -1.97 -15.45
CA GLU A 239 -3.79 -1.84 -16.71
C GLU A 239 -4.05 -3.02 -17.66
N ILE A 240 -4.09 -4.25 -17.13
CA ILE A 240 -4.34 -5.48 -17.90
C ILE A 240 -5.83 -5.63 -18.23
N TYR A 241 -6.73 -5.18 -17.34
CA TYR A 241 -8.16 -5.27 -17.60
C TYR A 241 -8.87 -3.94 -17.33
N PRO A 242 -8.74 -2.96 -18.26
CA PRO A 242 -9.34 -1.64 -18.12
C PRO A 242 -10.86 -1.65 -18.00
N MET A 243 -11.55 -2.69 -18.49
CA MET A 243 -13.01 -2.78 -18.40
C MET A 243 -13.51 -2.92 -16.95
N ALA A 244 -12.65 -3.34 -16.01
CA ALA A 244 -12.98 -3.31 -14.59
C ALA A 244 -13.07 -1.89 -14.03
N SER A 245 -12.58 -0.85 -14.72
CA SER A 245 -12.61 0.54 -14.22
C SER A 245 -14.01 0.97 -13.80
N ARG A 246 -15.05 0.53 -14.52
CA ARG A 246 -16.44 0.77 -14.16
C ARG A 246 -16.82 0.20 -12.79
N ASN A 247 -16.39 -1.03 -12.49
CA ASN A 247 -16.66 -1.65 -11.20
C ASN A 247 -15.95 -0.93 -10.05
N PHE A 248 -14.70 -0.50 -10.27
CA PHE A 248 -13.95 0.29 -9.29
C PHE A 248 -14.57 1.68 -9.06
N TYR A 249 -15.05 2.30 -10.13
CA TYR A 249 -15.72 3.59 -10.06
C TYR A 249 -17.06 3.51 -9.32
N GLU A 250 -17.90 2.51 -9.62
CA GLU A 250 -19.19 2.27 -8.94
C GLU A 250 -19.03 2.09 -7.41
N GLU A 251 -17.93 1.46 -6.97
CA GLU A 251 -17.61 1.26 -5.55
C GLU A 251 -16.85 2.45 -4.92
N LYS A 252 -16.79 3.61 -5.60
CA LYS A 252 -16.09 4.83 -5.16
C LYS A 252 -14.61 4.64 -4.79
N PHE A 253 -13.95 3.64 -5.36
CA PHE A 253 -12.57 3.28 -5.02
C PHE A 253 -11.56 4.43 -5.22
N HIS A 254 -11.82 5.31 -6.18
CA HIS A 254 -10.99 6.47 -6.49
C HIS A 254 -10.97 7.53 -5.36
N ILE A 255 -12.10 7.72 -4.66
CA ILE A 255 -12.20 8.62 -3.50
C ILE A 255 -11.47 8.02 -2.31
N GLU A 256 -11.67 6.73 -2.05
CA GLU A 256 -10.97 6.01 -0.98
C GLU A 256 -9.44 6.08 -1.14
N ILE A 257 -8.92 5.89 -2.37
CA ILE A 257 -7.48 6.03 -2.63
C ILE A 257 -6.99 7.47 -2.44
N ALA A 258 -7.77 8.48 -2.84
CA ALA A 258 -7.40 9.89 -2.66
C ALA A 258 -7.35 10.26 -1.17
N SER A 259 -8.35 9.83 -0.40
CA SER A 259 -8.42 9.97 1.06
C SER A 259 -7.23 9.27 1.74
N PHE A 260 -7.03 7.99 1.45
CA PHE A 260 -5.92 7.19 1.97
C PHE A 260 -4.56 7.85 1.66
N TYR A 261 -4.36 8.32 0.44
CA TYR A 261 -3.14 9.01 0.02
C TYR A 261 -2.91 10.29 0.81
N HIS A 262 -3.96 11.09 0.98
CA HIS A 262 -3.92 12.36 1.72
C HIS A 262 -3.49 12.14 3.17
N SER A 263 -4.01 11.11 3.84
CA SER A 263 -3.68 10.80 5.23
C SER A 263 -2.30 10.18 5.39
N ILE A 264 -1.95 9.20 4.56
CA ILE A 264 -0.73 8.39 4.74
C ILE A 264 0.55 9.11 4.30
N LYS A 265 0.51 9.89 3.22
CA LYS A 265 1.71 10.54 2.67
C LYS A 265 2.43 11.40 3.72
N PRO A 266 1.78 12.36 4.42
CA PRO A 266 2.47 13.18 5.42
C PRO A 266 3.09 12.35 6.56
N ILE A 267 2.38 11.31 7.02
CA ILE A 267 2.79 10.47 8.15
C ILE A 267 4.05 9.67 7.78
N VAL A 268 4.07 9.03 6.61
CA VAL A 268 5.22 8.25 6.13
C VAL A 268 6.44 9.16 5.93
N TYR A 269 6.27 10.32 5.27
CA TYR A 269 7.38 11.25 5.03
C TYR A 269 7.96 11.78 6.34
N LYS A 270 7.11 12.21 7.28
CA LYS A 270 7.55 12.74 8.58
C LYS A 270 8.43 11.73 9.33
N LYS A 271 8.07 10.44 9.33
CA LYS A 271 8.85 9.42 10.06
C LYS A 271 10.13 9.02 9.33
N VAL A 272 10.10 8.88 8.00
CA VAL A 272 11.31 8.54 7.24
C VAL A 272 12.35 9.66 7.32
N ILE A 273 11.91 10.93 7.32
CA ILE A 273 12.75 12.10 7.58
C ILE A 273 13.30 12.06 9.01
N ALA A 274 12.46 11.80 10.02
CA ALA A 274 12.91 11.71 11.42
C ALA A 274 13.99 10.62 11.65
N MET A 275 14.00 9.57 10.83
CA MET A 275 15.01 8.51 10.89
C MET A 275 16.28 8.77 10.05
N ASN A 276 16.33 9.86 9.26
CA ASN A 276 17.42 10.12 8.30
C ASN A 276 17.67 8.93 7.34
N LYS A 277 16.62 8.23 6.92
CA LYS A 277 16.69 7.07 6.00
C LYS A 277 15.99 7.30 4.66
N MET A 278 15.83 8.56 4.25
CA MET A 278 15.19 8.91 2.98
C MET A 278 15.86 8.20 1.79
N GLU A 279 17.20 8.19 1.72
CA GLU A 279 17.93 7.56 0.62
C GLU A 279 17.59 6.07 0.42
N LYS A 280 17.27 5.33 1.51
CA LYS A 280 16.90 3.91 1.42
C LYS A 280 15.49 3.71 0.85
N PHE A 281 14.54 4.56 1.23
CA PHE A 281 13.12 4.33 0.97
C PHE A 281 12.51 5.22 -0.11
N GLN A 282 13.24 6.25 -0.54
CA GLN A 282 12.76 7.26 -1.47
C GLN A 282 12.20 6.66 -2.77
N GLU A 283 12.91 5.69 -3.36
CA GLU A 283 12.47 5.03 -4.60
C GLU A 283 11.12 4.32 -4.42
N LYS A 284 10.99 3.50 -3.37
CA LYS A 284 9.76 2.75 -3.08
C LYS A 284 8.59 3.69 -2.78
N ILE A 285 8.81 4.73 -1.97
CA ILE A 285 7.76 5.71 -1.63
C ILE A 285 7.31 6.47 -2.88
N HIS A 286 8.24 6.93 -3.72
CA HIS A 286 7.87 7.62 -4.96
C HIS A 286 7.13 6.71 -5.93
N ALA A 287 7.56 5.46 -6.08
CA ALA A 287 6.88 4.46 -6.89
C ALA A 287 5.45 4.23 -6.39
N SER A 288 5.26 4.00 -5.08
CA SER A 288 3.93 3.87 -4.48
C SER A 288 3.05 5.08 -4.76
N ARG A 289 3.60 6.30 -4.60
CA ARG A 289 2.85 7.54 -4.84
C ARG A 289 2.35 7.63 -6.26
N LEU A 290 3.22 7.40 -7.24
CA LEU A 290 2.87 7.45 -8.65
C LEU A 290 1.84 6.37 -9.02
N LEU A 291 1.96 5.16 -8.46
CA LEU A 291 1.02 4.07 -8.69
C LEU A 291 -0.38 4.36 -8.11
N LEU A 292 -0.48 4.93 -6.91
CA LEU A 292 -1.77 5.35 -6.35
C LEU A 292 -2.43 6.45 -7.18
N VAL A 293 -1.66 7.46 -7.60
CA VAL A 293 -2.12 8.53 -8.50
C VAL A 293 -2.59 7.96 -9.84
N LYS A 294 -1.86 6.99 -10.40
CA LYS A 294 -2.24 6.26 -11.62
C LYS A 294 -3.51 5.41 -11.43
N SER A 295 -3.67 4.76 -10.27
CA SER A 295 -4.86 3.95 -9.95
C SER A 295 -6.14 4.79 -10.00
N VAL A 296 -6.11 6.00 -9.44
CA VAL A 296 -7.25 6.93 -9.54
C VAL A 296 -7.55 7.29 -11.01
N ARG A 297 -6.51 7.63 -11.80
CA ARG A 297 -6.71 7.93 -13.23
C ARG A 297 -7.31 6.75 -14.00
N GLN A 298 -6.92 5.53 -13.68
CA GLN A 298 -7.45 4.30 -14.28
C GLN A 298 -8.89 4.02 -13.86
N CYS A 299 -9.30 4.33 -12.64
CA CYS A 299 -10.71 4.26 -12.24
C CYS A 299 -11.57 5.21 -13.10
N LEU A 300 -11.07 6.42 -13.37
CA LEU A 300 -11.73 7.42 -14.24
C LEU A 300 -11.62 7.11 -15.75
N PHE A 301 -10.98 6.00 -16.12
CA PHE A 301 -10.89 5.58 -17.53
C PHE A 301 -12.28 5.34 -18.12
N HIS A 302 -13.22 4.81 -17.34
CA HIS A 302 -14.60 4.58 -17.80
C HIS A 302 -15.25 5.88 -18.28
N ILE A 303 -15.22 6.94 -17.46
CA ILE A 303 -15.76 8.25 -17.82
C ILE A 303 -15.00 8.82 -19.02
N SER A 304 -13.68 8.66 -19.06
CA SER A 304 -12.88 9.13 -20.19
C SER A 304 -13.31 8.49 -21.52
N THR A 305 -13.62 7.18 -21.51
CA THR A 305 -14.15 6.48 -22.69
C THR A 305 -15.57 6.91 -23.07
N GLN A 306 -16.40 7.24 -22.08
CA GLN A 306 -17.73 7.79 -22.32
C GLN A 306 -17.67 9.18 -22.96
N ILE A 307 -16.75 10.03 -22.49
CA ILE A 307 -16.48 11.35 -23.09
C ILE A 307 -16.02 11.23 -24.55
N THR A 308 -15.13 10.29 -24.86
CA THR A 308 -14.70 10.07 -26.26
C THR A 308 -15.85 9.60 -27.15
N ASN A 309 -16.80 8.86 -26.58
CA ASN A 309 -17.99 8.38 -27.29
C ASN A 309 -19.13 9.41 -27.34
N LYS A 310 -18.92 10.64 -26.83
CA LYS A 310 -19.90 11.74 -26.78
C LYS A 310 -21.23 11.36 -26.11
N SER A 311 -21.17 10.55 -25.06
CA SER A 311 -22.39 10.30 -24.27
C SER A 311 -22.83 11.55 -23.51
N GLU A 312 -24.14 11.73 -23.39
CA GLU A 312 -24.74 12.80 -22.60
C GLU A 312 -24.24 12.70 -21.14
N ASN A 313 -23.96 13.84 -20.51
CA ASN A 313 -23.54 13.99 -19.10
C ASN A 313 -22.16 13.45 -18.67
N ALA A 314 -21.39 12.77 -19.52
CA ALA A 314 -20.08 12.21 -19.08
C ALA A 314 -19.05 13.29 -18.69
N VAL A 315 -19.11 14.48 -19.31
CA VAL A 315 -18.27 15.61 -18.89
C VAL A 315 -18.71 16.14 -17.53
N GLU A 316 -20.01 16.20 -17.27
CA GLU A 316 -20.55 16.67 -15.99
C GLU A 316 -20.14 15.72 -14.85
N GLU A 317 -20.28 14.41 -15.09
CA GLU A 317 -19.83 13.36 -14.17
C GLU A 317 -18.32 13.47 -13.88
N TYR A 318 -17.50 13.70 -14.92
CA TYR A 318 -16.06 13.93 -14.71
C TYR A 318 -15.81 15.15 -13.82
N LEU A 319 -16.47 16.28 -14.08
CA LEU A 319 -16.27 17.50 -13.30
C LEU A 319 -16.74 17.34 -11.86
N GLU A 320 -17.80 16.57 -11.60
CA GLU A 320 -18.27 16.23 -10.26
C GLU A 320 -17.23 15.44 -9.48
N VAL A 321 -16.68 14.39 -10.09
CA VAL A 321 -15.63 13.59 -9.45
C VAL A 321 -14.36 14.42 -9.19
N ILE A 322 -13.99 15.30 -10.12
CA ILE A 322 -12.87 16.22 -9.88
C ILE A 322 -13.18 17.17 -8.72
N SER A 323 -14.41 17.70 -8.60
CA SER A 323 -14.82 18.51 -7.45
C SER A 323 -14.70 17.74 -6.13
N GLU A 324 -15.14 16.48 -6.07
CA GLU A 324 -14.99 15.64 -4.87
C GLU A 324 -13.51 15.43 -4.52
N LEU A 325 -12.65 15.21 -5.53
CA LEU A 325 -11.23 15.01 -5.31
C LEU A 325 -10.53 16.26 -4.75
N LEU A 326 -11.06 17.48 -4.96
CA LEU A 326 -10.49 18.73 -4.43
C LEU A 326 -10.43 18.78 -2.90
N GLU A 327 -11.21 17.96 -2.20
CA GLU A 327 -11.13 17.85 -0.74
C GLU A 327 -9.74 17.33 -0.29
N TYR A 328 -9.04 16.58 -1.15
CA TYR A 328 -7.77 15.92 -0.83
C TYR A 328 -6.56 16.66 -1.41
N ASN A 329 -6.24 17.83 -0.85
CA ASN A 329 -5.18 18.73 -1.36
C ASN A 329 -3.82 18.06 -1.63
N GLU A 330 -3.31 17.25 -0.68
CA GLU A 330 -2.05 16.51 -0.83
C GLU A 330 -2.02 15.56 -2.03
N PHE A 331 -3.16 14.95 -2.34
CA PHE A 331 -3.34 14.07 -3.49
C PHE A 331 -3.46 14.89 -4.78
N VAL A 332 -4.35 15.89 -4.80
CA VAL A 332 -4.65 16.71 -6.00
C VAL A 332 -3.42 17.46 -6.51
N ASN A 333 -2.54 17.91 -5.62
CA ASN A 333 -1.27 18.52 -5.99
C ASN A 333 -0.42 17.56 -6.84
N ASP A 334 -0.20 16.34 -6.34
CA ASP A 334 0.59 15.33 -7.07
C ASP A 334 -0.14 14.86 -8.35
N TYR A 335 -1.46 14.70 -8.28
CA TYR A 335 -2.28 14.32 -9.43
C TYR A 335 -2.19 15.36 -10.56
N THR A 336 -2.27 16.65 -10.22
CA THR A 336 -2.18 17.76 -11.18
C THR A 336 -0.78 17.85 -11.79
N LEU A 337 0.26 17.60 -11.01
CA LEU A 337 1.64 17.55 -11.50
C LEU A 337 1.86 16.42 -12.52
N VAL A 338 1.29 15.23 -12.27
CA VAL A 338 1.48 14.06 -13.14
C VAL A 338 0.61 14.13 -14.40
N TYR A 339 -0.68 14.46 -14.29
CA TYR A 339 -1.64 14.38 -15.39
C TYR A 339 -2.09 15.72 -15.97
N ASN A 340 -1.67 16.85 -15.39
CA ASN A 340 -2.05 18.19 -15.84
C ASN A 340 -3.56 18.40 -15.96
N LEU A 341 -4.24 18.24 -14.84
CA LEU A 341 -5.69 18.37 -14.72
C LEU A 341 -6.21 19.71 -15.28
N THR A 342 -5.45 20.80 -15.14
CA THR A 342 -5.77 22.12 -15.71
C THR A 342 -5.92 22.08 -17.24
N LYS A 343 -5.09 21.30 -17.95
CA LYS A 343 -5.21 21.14 -19.41
C LYS A 343 -6.47 20.36 -19.78
N ASP A 344 -6.77 19.30 -19.04
CA ASP A 344 -7.95 18.47 -19.28
C ASP A 344 -9.25 19.27 -19.08
N ILE A 345 -9.36 20.02 -17.97
CA ILE A 345 -10.50 20.90 -17.69
C ILE A 345 -10.67 21.97 -18.78
N ARG A 346 -9.58 22.64 -19.21
CA ARG A 346 -9.63 23.63 -20.30
C ARG A 346 -10.01 23.01 -21.64
N LYS A 347 -9.61 21.76 -21.90
CA LYS A 347 -10.02 21.02 -23.10
C LYS A 347 -11.54 20.82 -23.08
N PHE A 348 -12.09 20.40 -21.95
CA PHE A 348 -13.53 20.21 -21.77
C PHE A 348 -14.32 21.51 -21.85
N GLN A 349 -13.84 22.61 -21.26
CA GLN A 349 -14.44 23.95 -21.36
C GLN A 349 -14.54 24.43 -22.81
N LYS A 350 -13.57 24.08 -23.67
CA LYS A 350 -13.60 24.44 -25.09
C LYS A 350 -14.54 23.56 -25.91
N SER A 351 -14.61 22.27 -25.60
CA SER A 351 -15.42 21.30 -26.35
C SER A 351 -16.88 21.27 -25.94
N ASN A 352 -17.20 21.59 -24.68
CA ASN A 352 -18.54 21.49 -24.12
C ASN A 352 -19.04 22.85 -23.63
N LYS A 353 -20.04 23.41 -24.32
CA LYS A 353 -20.65 24.72 -24.02
C LYS A 353 -21.97 24.62 -23.24
N GLU A 354 -22.45 23.41 -22.96
CA GLU A 354 -23.72 23.19 -22.27
C GLU A 354 -23.58 23.39 -20.75
N ILE A 355 -22.38 23.17 -20.23
CA ILE A 355 -22.05 23.32 -18.81
C ILE A 355 -21.64 24.76 -18.51
N ASP A 356 -22.10 25.30 -17.37
CA ASP A 356 -21.80 26.67 -16.94
C ASP A 356 -20.29 26.94 -16.84
N SER A 357 -19.82 28.02 -17.46
CA SER A 357 -18.43 28.47 -17.39
C SER A 357 -17.97 28.69 -15.95
N ALA A 358 -18.87 29.11 -15.06
CA ALA A 358 -18.53 29.36 -13.66
C ALA A 358 -18.02 28.09 -12.95
N ARG A 359 -18.51 26.90 -13.33
CA ARG A 359 -18.05 25.62 -12.74
C ARG A 359 -16.61 25.31 -13.15
N TYR A 360 -16.26 25.52 -14.42
CA TYR A 360 -14.88 25.37 -14.89
C TYR A 360 -13.95 26.37 -14.23
N ASP A 361 -14.38 27.63 -14.13
CA ASP A 361 -13.59 28.70 -13.53
C ASP A 361 -13.37 28.46 -12.03
N TYR A 362 -14.38 27.95 -11.31
CA TYR A 362 -14.24 27.50 -9.92
C TYR A 362 -13.18 26.41 -9.79
N LEU A 363 -13.26 25.33 -10.58
CA LEU A 363 -12.30 24.23 -10.51
C LEU A 363 -10.87 24.69 -10.83
N LEU A 364 -10.71 25.50 -11.88
CA LEU A 364 -9.41 26.06 -12.27
C LEU A 364 -8.86 26.96 -11.16
N LYS A 365 -9.71 27.77 -10.52
CA LYS A 365 -9.29 28.65 -9.41
C LYS A 365 -8.91 27.86 -8.17
N SER A 366 -9.69 26.84 -7.80
CA SER A 366 -9.38 25.94 -6.69
C SER A 366 -8.04 25.25 -6.90
N LEU A 367 -7.78 24.72 -8.10
CA LEU A 367 -6.48 24.13 -8.43
C LEU A 367 -5.33 25.13 -8.38
N GLU A 368 -5.56 26.39 -8.77
CA GLU A 368 -4.55 27.45 -8.64
C GLU A 368 -4.22 27.73 -7.17
N LEU A 369 -5.23 27.74 -6.29
CA LEU A 369 -5.05 27.98 -4.86
C LEU A 369 -4.31 26.82 -4.18
N ILE A 370 -4.65 25.58 -4.51
CA ILE A 370 -4.02 24.37 -3.92
C ILE A 370 -2.55 24.24 -4.36
N ASN A 371 -2.21 24.63 -5.59
CA ASN A 371 -0.85 24.56 -6.12
C ASN A 371 0.08 25.69 -5.64
N LYS A 372 -0.43 26.68 -4.90
CA LYS A 372 0.46 27.68 -4.29
C LYS A 372 1.24 27.02 -3.15
N PRO A 373 2.57 27.06 -3.16
CA PRO A 373 3.34 26.54 -2.04
C PRO A 373 2.91 27.27 -0.77
N TYR A 374 2.65 26.51 0.30
CA TYR A 374 2.20 27.00 1.62
C TYR A 374 3.00 28.22 2.10
N THR A 375 4.27 28.32 1.70
CA THR A 375 5.20 29.41 2.02
C THR A 375 4.82 30.77 1.41
N GLU A 376 4.17 30.79 0.24
CA GLU A 376 3.73 32.04 -0.41
C GLU A 376 2.42 32.58 0.16
N LEU A 377 1.55 31.71 0.71
CA LEU A 377 0.31 32.10 1.38
C LEU A 377 0.61 32.79 2.71
N THR A 378 1.49 32.21 3.54
CA THR A 378 1.87 32.83 4.82
C THR A 378 2.64 34.13 4.64
N GLN A 379 3.47 34.24 3.60
CA GLN A 379 4.19 35.49 3.31
C GLN A 379 3.26 36.58 2.78
N LYS A 380 2.23 36.24 1.99
CA LYS A 380 1.23 37.20 1.53
C LYS A 380 0.28 37.63 2.64
N GLU A 381 -0.18 36.71 3.48
CA GLU A 381 -1.00 37.04 4.65
C GLU A 381 -0.22 37.91 5.64
N LEU A 382 1.05 37.59 5.95
CA LEU A 382 1.90 38.47 6.77
C LEU A 382 2.20 39.81 6.08
N GLN A 383 2.37 39.84 4.75
CA GLN A 383 2.62 41.10 4.03
C GLN A 383 1.36 41.96 3.95
N GLU A 384 0.18 41.37 3.75
CA GLU A 384 -1.12 42.07 3.71
C GLU A 384 -1.47 42.59 5.11
N GLU A 385 -1.27 41.81 6.18
CA GLU A 385 -1.41 42.29 7.56
C GLU A 385 -0.38 43.38 7.91
N GLN A 386 0.87 43.26 7.46
CA GLN A 386 1.90 44.29 7.67
C GLN A 386 1.63 45.56 6.85
N LEU A 387 1.07 45.45 5.65
CA LEU A 387 0.67 46.58 4.81
C LEU A 387 -0.57 47.28 5.37
N GLU A 388 -1.53 46.54 5.92
CA GLU A 388 -2.69 47.11 6.64
C GLU A 388 -2.24 47.84 7.91
N VAL A 389 -1.35 47.25 8.72
CA VAL A 389 -0.83 47.90 9.93
C VAL A 389 0.03 49.13 9.58
N GLN A 390 0.84 49.07 8.52
CA GLN A 390 1.62 50.22 8.05
C GLN A 390 0.72 51.34 7.52
N THR A 391 -0.28 51.02 6.68
CA THR A 391 -1.21 52.04 6.15
C THR A 391 -2.07 52.68 7.23
N ILE A 392 -2.48 51.93 8.25
CA ILE A 392 -3.19 52.48 9.42
C ILE A 392 -2.27 53.39 10.24
N SER A 393 -1.00 53.00 10.47
CA SER A 393 -0.04 53.82 11.22
C SER A 393 0.30 55.14 10.51
N THR A 394 0.54 55.11 9.20
CA THR A 394 0.85 56.31 8.40
C THR A 394 -0.35 57.24 8.29
N ASN A 395 -1.58 56.69 8.24
CA ASN A 395 -2.79 57.50 8.22
C ASN A 395 -3.05 58.21 9.56
N ILE A 396 -2.73 57.57 10.69
CA ILE A 396 -2.87 58.19 12.02
C ILE A 396 -1.83 59.30 12.22
N GLU A 397 -0.59 59.10 11.77
CA GLU A 397 0.46 60.12 11.86
C GLU A 397 0.18 61.32 10.93
N ASN A 398 -0.28 61.07 9.71
CA ASN A 398 -0.69 62.13 8.78
C ASN A 398 -1.90 62.93 9.32
N ALA A 399 -2.87 62.27 9.94
CA ALA A 399 -4.01 62.93 10.57
C ALA A 399 -3.60 63.79 11.77
N LYS A 400 -2.64 63.33 12.59
CA LYS A 400 -2.07 64.12 13.70
C LYS A 400 -1.30 65.34 13.20
N LEU A 401 -0.48 65.17 12.17
CA LEU A 401 0.26 66.27 11.55
C LEU A 401 -0.70 67.32 10.97
N GLN A 402 -1.75 66.92 10.25
CA GLN A 402 -2.75 67.86 9.74
C GLN A 402 -3.53 68.57 10.85
N SER A 403 -3.85 67.89 11.96
CA SER A 403 -4.47 68.52 13.13
C SER A 403 -3.57 69.61 13.74
N LEU A 404 -2.27 69.33 13.89
CA LEU A 404 -1.31 70.31 14.40
C LEU A 404 -1.12 71.49 13.44
N ILE A 405 -1.07 71.24 12.12
CA ILE A 405 -1.02 72.31 11.11
C ILE A 405 -2.26 73.19 11.19
N ASN A 406 -3.46 72.60 11.29
CA ASN A 406 -4.72 73.36 11.42
C ASN A 406 -4.76 74.21 12.70
N ASN A 407 -4.29 73.70 13.84
CA ASN A 407 -4.25 74.47 15.08
C ASN A 407 -3.38 75.75 14.98
N VAL A 408 -2.26 75.68 14.24
CA VAL A 408 -1.42 76.86 13.98
C VAL A 408 -2.08 77.77 12.94
N LYS A 409 -2.70 77.19 11.91
CA LYS A 409 -3.38 77.92 10.83
C LYS A 409 -4.61 78.69 11.29
N ASP A 410 -5.38 78.15 12.25
CA ASP A 410 -6.55 78.81 12.83
C ASP A 410 -6.19 80.13 13.52
N LEU A 411 -4.98 80.23 14.08
CA LEU A 411 -4.46 81.45 14.69
C LEU A 411 -3.74 82.36 13.68
N PHE A 412 -3.15 81.78 12.63
CA PHE A 412 -2.41 82.48 11.58
C PHE A 412 -2.84 82.06 10.17
N PRO A 413 -3.99 82.55 9.66
CA PRO A 413 -4.53 82.11 8.36
C PRO A 413 -3.70 82.51 7.14
N HIS A 414 -2.72 83.40 7.32
CA HIS A 414 -1.86 83.92 6.26
C HIS A 414 -0.61 83.07 6.01
N LEU A 415 -0.37 82.03 6.82
CA LEU A 415 0.76 81.11 6.66
C LEU A 415 0.35 79.88 5.83
N GLY A 416 1.20 79.48 4.89
CA GLY A 416 1.01 78.29 4.07
C GLY A 416 1.23 77.00 4.85
N ASP A 417 0.43 75.97 4.56
CA ASP A 417 0.45 74.68 5.27
C ASP A 417 1.82 73.98 5.21
N GLY A 418 2.55 74.15 4.10
CA GLY A 418 3.91 73.61 3.93
C GLY A 418 4.96 74.35 4.77
N PHE A 419 4.75 75.65 4.99
CA PHE A 419 5.60 76.46 5.88
C PHE A 419 5.37 76.08 7.35
N ILE A 420 4.09 75.90 7.74
CA ILE A 420 3.71 75.45 9.08
C ILE A 420 4.28 74.05 9.37
N GLN A 421 4.21 73.13 8.40
CA GLN A 421 4.83 71.80 8.53
C GLN A 421 6.33 71.88 8.80
N LYS A 422 7.08 72.71 8.06
CA LYS A 422 8.53 72.87 8.26
C LYS A 422 8.88 73.50 9.60
N CYS A 423 8.04 74.41 10.08
CA CYS A 423 8.17 74.94 11.43
C CYS A 423 7.92 73.86 12.49
N LEU A 424 6.87 73.04 12.34
CA LEU A 424 6.56 71.93 13.24
C LEU A 424 7.68 70.87 13.24
N GLU A 425 8.26 70.54 12.08
CA GLU A 425 9.40 69.63 11.99
C GLU A 425 10.64 70.15 12.74
N TYR A 426 10.90 71.47 12.70
CA TYR A 426 12.04 72.08 13.39
C TYR A 426 11.87 72.13 14.91
N TYR A 427 10.64 72.34 15.40
CA TYR A 427 10.32 72.43 16.83
C TYR A 427 9.77 71.12 17.42
N GLU A 428 10.17 69.97 16.87
CA GLU A 428 9.80 68.63 17.39
C GLU A 428 8.28 68.41 17.52
N MET A 429 7.51 68.93 16.57
CA MET A 429 6.03 68.82 16.49
C MET A 429 5.26 69.55 17.60
N ASP A 430 5.90 70.49 18.29
CA ASP A 430 5.29 71.30 19.34
C ASP A 430 4.64 72.57 18.77
N TYR A 431 3.32 72.53 18.57
CA TYR A 431 2.56 73.63 17.99
C TYR A 431 2.55 74.90 18.86
N GLU A 432 2.64 74.79 20.19
CA GLU A 432 2.61 75.94 21.11
C GLU A 432 3.89 76.77 21.02
N LYS A 433 5.04 76.09 20.88
CA LYS A 433 6.32 76.76 20.63
C LYS A 433 6.34 77.42 19.26
N VAL A 434 5.81 76.76 18.23
CA VAL A 434 5.68 77.37 16.89
C VAL A 434 4.82 78.63 16.96
N ILE A 435 3.68 78.57 17.63
CA ILE A 435 2.78 79.73 17.82
C ILE A 435 3.49 80.88 18.53
N ASN A 436 4.18 80.62 19.65
CA ASN A 436 4.88 81.65 20.42
C ASN A 436 6.02 82.30 19.62
N MET A 437 6.81 81.52 18.89
CA MET A 437 7.93 82.04 18.10
C MET A 437 7.46 82.84 16.87
N VAL A 438 6.32 82.45 16.27
CA VAL A 438 5.66 83.22 15.20
C VAL A 438 5.04 84.51 15.75
N PHE A 439 4.40 84.47 16.93
CA PHE A 439 3.90 85.67 17.61
C PHE A 439 5.01 86.67 17.96
N GLU A 440 6.18 86.18 18.40
CA GLU A 440 7.32 87.02 18.79
C GLU A 440 8.17 87.50 17.59
N ASN A 441 7.83 87.15 16.35
CA ASN A 441 8.58 87.45 15.11
C ASN A 441 10.07 87.03 15.17
N CYS A 442 10.42 86.05 16.00
CA CYS A 442 11.79 85.61 16.24
C CYS A 442 12.06 84.24 15.61
N LEU A 443 11.72 84.08 14.32
CA LEU A 443 12.00 82.84 13.61
C LEU A 443 13.51 82.69 13.33
N PRO A 444 14.12 81.52 13.60
CA PRO A 444 15.52 81.22 13.26
C PRO A 444 15.85 81.53 11.80
N SER A 445 17.10 81.89 11.54
CA SER A 445 17.58 82.28 10.20
C SER A 445 17.49 81.15 9.16
N GLU A 446 17.32 79.90 9.59
CA GLU A 446 17.06 78.75 8.71
C GLU A 446 15.60 78.67 8.22
N LEU A 447 14.62 79.19 8.97
CA LEU A 447 13.19 79.13 8.63
C LEU A 447 12.71 80.36 7.85
N THR A 448 13.41 81.49 7.95
CA THR A 448 13.12 82.74 7.21
C THR A 448 13.49 82.69 5.73
N GLN A 449 14.14 81.60 5.28
CA GLN A 449 14.50 81.37 3.87
C GLN A 449 13.35 80.77 3.05
N TYR A 450 12.34 80.21 3.70
CA TYR A 450 11.20 79.59 3.03
C TYR A 450 10.09 80.61 2.77
N ASP A 451 9.39 80.44 1.64
CA ASP A 451 8.24 81.28 1.28
C ASP A 451 7.11 81.09 2.31
N LEU A 452 6.61 82.21 2.85
CA LEU A 452 5.52 82.25 3.83
C LEU A 452 4.23 81.62 3.29
N ASN A 453 4.06 81.58 1.96
CA ASN A 453 2.90 80.99 1.28
C ASN A 453 3.16 79.58 0.72
N LEU A 454 4.19 78.86 1.19
CA LEU A 454 4.55 77.55 0.65
C LEU A 454 3.37 76.54 0.78
N PRO A 455 2.82 76.02 -0.34
CA PRO A 455 1.75 75.05 -0.31
C PRO A 455 2.26 73.66 0.10
N LEU A 456 1.40 72.86 0.73
CA LEU A 456 1.69 71.49 1.14
C LEU A 456 1.91 70.62 -0.11
N MET A 457 3.14 70.14 -0.35
CA MET A 457 3.37 69.16 -1.41
C MET A 457 2.85 67.79 -0.97
N SER A 458 1.82 67.29 -1.63
CA SER A 458 1.35 65.91 -1.47
C SER A 458 2.38 64.94 -2.07
N ALA A 459 2.95 64.07 -1.24
CA ALA A 459 3.79 62.96 -1.69
C ALA A 459 2.93 61.84 -2.33
N TYR A 460 2.28 62.12 -3.47
CA TYR A 460 1.53 61.12 -4.26
C TYR A 460 1.47 61.47 -5.75
N GLU A 461 2.58 61.85 -6.39
CA GLU A 461 2.69 61.81 -7.85
C GLU A 461 4.14 61.45 -8.25
N ASP A 462 4.51 60.17 -8.18
CA ASP A 462 5.72 59.67 -8.85
C ASP A 462 5.69 58.14 -9.05
N ASN A 463 4.65 57.62 -9.70
CA ASN A 463 4.58 56.20 -10.11
C ASN A 463 3.92 55.99 -11.48
N ALA A 464 4.06 56.94 -12.41
CA ALA A 464 3.68 56.70 -13.79
C ALA A 464 4.41 57.66 -14.74
N THR A 465 5.66 57.34 -15.11
CA THR A 465 6.25 57.57 -16.45
C THR A 465 7.74 57.19 -16.44
N GLY A 466 8.03 55.97 -16.90
CA GLY A 466 9.40 55.46 -17.00
C GLY A 466 9.51 54.26 -17.92
N PHE A 467 8.98 54.38 -19.14
CA PHE A 467 9.22 53.41 -20.21
C PHE A 467 10.07 54.07 -21.31
N ASP A 468 11.38 53.85 -21.24
CA ASP A 468 12.33 54.17 -22.31
C ASP A 468 12.52 52.92 -23.19
N PRO A 469 12.05 52.91 -24.46
CA PRO A 469 12.13 51.77 -25.35
C PRO A 469 13.47 51.69 -26.11
N SER A 470 14.62 51.88 -25.44
CA SER A 470 15.92 51.82 -26.13
C SER A 470 17.10 51.26 -25.31
N ILE A 471 17.01 50.05 -24.73
CA ILE A 471 18.21 49.30 -24.27
C ILE A 471 18.17 47.80 -24.63
N LYS A 472 18.78 47.49 -25.80
CA LYS A 472 19.46 46.25 -26.27
C LYS A 472 19.24 44.92 -25.50
N GLY A 473 18.28 44.13 -25.97
CA GLY A 473 17.99 42.74 -25.54
C GLY A 473 18.75 41.60 -26.26
N ASN A 474 19.92 41.81 -26.87
CA ASN A 474 20.54 40.77 -27.74
C ASN A 474 21.64 39.89 -27.11
N LYS A 475 22.09 40.14 -25.87
CA LYS A 475 23.13 39.31 -25.20
C LYS A 475 22.57 38.19 -24.32
N LYS A 476 21.35 38.30 -23.79
CA LYS A 476 20.71 37.26 -22.94
C LYS A 476 20.16 36.06 -23.74
N LEU A 477 19.71 36.26 -24.99
CA LEU A 477 19.14 35.18 -25.82
C LEU A 477 20.17 34.12 -26.25
N LYS A 478 21.41 34.51 -26.54
CA LYS A 478 22.49 33.57 -26.94
C LYS A 478 22.94 32.66 -25.79
N LYS A 479 22.80 33.09 -24.54
CA LYS A 479 23.15 32.30 -23.35
C LYS A 479 22.07 31.24 -23.04
N PHE A 480 20.80 31.58 -23.27
CA PHE A 480 19.67 30.64 -23.15
C PHE A 480 19.68 29.55 -24.23
N LYS A 481 20.02 29.89 -25.47
CA LYS A 481 20.12 28.89 -26.56
C LYS A 481 21.23 27.86 -26.32
N LYS A 482 22.38 28.29 -25.78
CA LYS A 482 23.47 27.39 -25.35
C LYS A 482 23.13 26.50 -24.14
N LEU A 483 22.19 26.93 -23.28
CA LEU A 483 21.69 26.13 -22.14
C LEU A 483 20.62 25.12 -22.58
N LEU A 484 19.77 25.48 -23.56
CA LEU A 484 18.75 24.60 -24.13
C LEU A 484 19.33 23.50 -25.04
N ASP A 485 20.49 23.73 -25.66
CA ASP A 485 21.19 22.74 -26.49
C ASP A 485 22.06 21.76 -25.67
N ASN A 486 22.19 21.95 -24.35
CA ASN A 486 22.97 21.06 -23.50
C ASN A 486 22.18 19.77 -23.17
N LYS A 487 22.21 18.81 -24.10
CA LYS A 487 21.56 17.49 -23.98
C LYS A 487 22.32 16.48 -23.10
N SER A 488 23.34 16.90 -22.34
CA SER A 488 24.14 15.99 -21.49
C SER A 488 23.29 15.27 -20.45
N PHE A 489 22.39 15.99 -19.77
CA PHE A 489 21.44 15.42 -18.81
C PHE A 489 20.50 14.38 -19.44
N ARG A 490 20.03 14.62 -20.67
CA ARG A 490 19.19 13.66 -21.42
C ARG A 490 19.97 12.41 -21.83
N ASN A 491 21.28 12.52 -22.06
CA ASN A 491 22.14 11.39 -22.41
C ASN A 491 22.54 10.58 -21.16
N GLU A 492 22.71 11.25 -20.02
CA GLU A 492 23.02 10.65 -18.72
C GLU A 492 21.81 9.90 -18.13
N MET A 493 20.60 10.43 -18.33
CA MET A 493 19.35 9.76 -17.95
C MET A 493 18.85 8.74 -18.98
N ARG A 494 19.46 8.64 -20.16
CA ARG A 494 19.07 7.69 -21.22
C ARG A 494 19.11 6.22 -20.77
N PRO A 495 20.19 5.71 -20.15
CA PRO A 495 20.20 4.34 -19.63
C PRO A 495 19.21 4.14 -18.48
N PHE A 496 18.86 5.19 -17.74
CA PHE A 496 17.83 5.16 -16.69
C PHE A 496 16.42 5.03 -17.30
N TYR A 497 16.09 5.80 -18.34
CA TYR A 497 14.80 5.69 -19.03
C TYR A 497 14.66 4.41 -19.87
N GLU A 498 15.73 3.91 -20.51
CA GLU A 498 15.71 2.63 -21.24
C GLU A 498 15.47 1.42 -20.32
N LYS A 499 15.85 1.52 -19.04
CA LYS A 499 15.65 0.45 -18.04
C LYS A 499 14.21 0.35 -17.52
N TYR A 500 13.44 1.44 -17.52
CA TYR A 500 12.13 1.51 -16.87
C TYR A 500 10.98 1.99 -17.78
N TYR A 501 11.28 2.51 -18.97
CA TYR A 501 10.30 2.90 -19.99
C TYR A 501 10.53 2.10 -21.28
N VAL A 502 9.88 0.93 -21.38
CA VAL A 502 9.71 0.24 -22.66
C VAL A 502 8.34 0.63 -23.21
N THR A 503 8.27 1.75 -23.93
CA THR A 503 7.25 1.90 -24.98
C THR A 503 7.79 1.25 -26.23
N GLU A 504 7.08 0.23 -26.72
CA GLU A 504 7.27 -0.46 -28.00
C GLU A 504 7.18 0.51 -29.19
N VAL A 505 8.11 1.43 -29.38
CA VAL A 505 8.36 2.07 -30.67
C VAL A 505 9.81 2.54 -30.70
N THR A 506 10.63 1.92 -31.55
CA THR A 506 11.94 2.51 -31.84
C THR A 506 11.70 3.84 -32.57
N CYS A 507 12.50 4.89 -32.30
CA CYS A 507 12.29 6.19 -32.94
C CYS A 507 12.33 6.16 -34.48
N ALA A 508 12.78 5.06 -35.09
CA ALA A 508 12.73 4.81 -36.53
C ALA A 508 11.34 4.39 -37.06
N GLU A 509 10.47 3.83 -36.23
CA GLU A 509 9.12 3.38 -36.59
C GLU A 509 8.07 4.50 -36.46
N LEU A 510 8.36 5.57 -35.71
CA LEU A 510 7.44 6.70 -35.54
C LEU A 510 7.24 7.50 -36.84
N ASP A 511 8.25 7.50 -37.74
CA ASP A 511 8.19 8.21 -39.03
C ASP A 511 7.37 7.45 -40.09
N SER A 512 7.12 6.14 -39.91
CA SER A 512 6.27 5.37 -40.84
C SER A 512 4.77 5.42 -40.49
N TYR A 513 4.42 5.84 -39.27
CA TYR A 513 3.04 5.80 -38.76
C TYR A 513 2.14 6.95 -39.25
N TYR A 514 2.71 7.98 -39.89
CA TYR A 514 1.97 9.16 -40.37
C TYR A 514 1.53 9.07 -41.84
N ASN A 515 1.75 7.93 -42.51
CA ASN A 515 1.45 7.73 -43.93
C ASN A 515 0.62 6.47 -44.20
N ASP A 516 -0.59 6.36 -43.65
CA ASP A 516 -1.60 5.48 -44.26
C ASP A 516 -3.02 5.98 -43.98
N GLU A 517 -3.83 6.00 -45.02
CA GLU A 517 -5.10 6.69 -45.21
C GLU A 517 -6.18 5.62 -45.50
N HIS A 518 -7.26 5.62 -44.70
CA HIS A 518 -8.57 4.97 -44.93
C HIS A 518 -8.68 3.42 -45.12
N ASN A 519 -9.54 2.73 -44.35
CA ASN A 519 -10.96 2.47 -44.66
C ASN A 519 -11.61 1.28 -43.89
N ASP A 520 -12.83 1.50 -43.37
CA ASP A 520 -14.05 0.66 -43.27
C ASP A 520 -14.19 -0.73 -42.58
N THR A 521 -15.01 -0.73 -41.51
CA THR A 521 -16.32 -1.43 -41.33
C THR A 521 -16.44 -2.96 -41.21
N TYR A 522 -17.05 -3.47 -40.12
CA TYR A 522 -18.36 -4.19 -40.07
C TYR A 522 -18.57 -4.93 -38.72
N GLU A 523 -19.70 -4.61 -38.06
CA GLU A 523 -20.28 -5.27 -36.87
C GLU A 523 -21.13 -6.49 -37.25
N ILE A 524 -21.16 -7.56 -36.44
CA ILE A 524 -22.30 -8.51 -36.40
C ILE A 524 -22.53 -9.03 -34.97
N GLU A 525 -23.76 -8.86 -34.51
CA GLU A 525 -24.38 -9.21 -33.23
C GLU A 525 -24.98 -10.62 -33.26
N TYR A 526 -24.94 -11.40 -32.16
CA TYR A 526 -25.84 -12.57 -32.00
C TYR A 526 -26.29 -12.84 -30.56
N VAL A 527 -27.57 -13.20 -30.49
CA VAL A 527 -28.48 -13.30 -29.34
C VAL A 527 -28.38 -14.64 -28.58
N ARG A 528 -28.68 -14.56 -27.27
CA ARG A 528 -28.65 -15.60 -26.23
C ARG A 528 -29.96 -16.41 -26.12
N PRO A 529 -29.89 -17.66 -25.61
CA PRO A 529 -30.93 -18.14 -24.67
C PRO A 529 -30.34 -18.84 -23.42
N GLU A 530 -31.00 -18.66 -22.27
CA GLU A 530 -30.70 -19.31 -20.96
C GLU A 530 -31.43 -20.66 -20.80
N PRO A 531 -30.92 -21.55 -19.92
CA PRO A 531 -31.82 -22.08 -18.88
C PRO A 531 -31.19 -22.38 -17.49
N VAL A 532 -31.96 -22.01 -16.45
CA VAL A 532 -32.44 -22.70 -15.23
C VAL A 532 -31.57 -23.76 -14.51
N ASP A 533 -31.11 -23.32 -13.33
CA ASP A 533 -30.99 -23.90 -11.97
C ASP A 533 -30.99 -25.43 -11.68
N GLU A 534 -30.14 -25.86 -10.73
CA GLU A 534 -30.51 -26.58 -9.48
C GLU A 534 -29.33 -27.24 -8.72
N ASN A 535 -29.32 -27.04 -7.39
CA ASN A 535 -28.74 -27.88 -6.32
C ASN A 535 -27.26 -27.71 -5.85
N THR A 536 -27.15 -26.73 -4.95
CA THR A 536 -26.48 -26.73 -3.63
C THR A 536 -25.97 -28.06 -3.03
N LYS A 537 -24.65 -28.20 -2.90
CA LYS A 537 -23.96 -28.73 -1.69
C LYS A 537 -22.62 -28.01 -1.50
N ARG A 538 -22.66 -26.91 -0.74
CA ARG A 538 -21.55 -25.99 -0.47
C ARG A 538 -20.49 -26.63 0.44
N ARG A 539 -19.21 -26.37 0.16
CA ARG A 539 -18.08 -26.63 1.07
C ARG A 539 -17.89 -25.38 1.95
N PRO A 540 -17.54 -25.52 3.24
CA PRO A 540 -17.37 -24.37 4.13
C PRO A 540 -16.22 -23.47 3.69
N ASP A 541 -16.42 -22.17 3.91
CA ASP A 541 -15.53 -21.06 3.54
C ASP A 541 -14.13 -21.22 4.15
N VAL A 542 -13.11 -20.87 3.37
CA VAL A 542 -11.71 -20.83 3.80
C VAL A 542 -11.26 -19.37 3.79
N VAL A 543 -10.76 -18.94 4.94
CA VAL A 543 -10.31 -17.56 5.21
C VAL A 543 -9.03 -17.26 4.42
N PRO A 544 -8.98 -16.17 3.62
CA PRO A 544 -7.78 -15.72 2.91
C PRO A 544 -6.62 -15.34 3.85
N ARG A 545 -5.38 -15.52 3.38
CA ARG A 545 -4.14 -15.32 4.15
C ARG A 545 -3.99 -13.95 4.82
N VAL A 546 -4.57 -12.90 4.25
CA VAL A 546 -4.56 -11.54 4.82
C VAL A 546 -5.21 -11.50 6.21
N LEU A 547 -6.08 -12.45 6.51
CA LEU A 547 -6.83 -12.58 7.77
C LEU A 547 -6.27 -13.66 8.70
N MET A 548 -5.14 -14.30 8.36
CA MET A 548 -4.48 -15.22 9.28
C MET A 548 -3.70 -14.43 10.33
N GLU A 549 -4.21 -14.36 11.57
CA GLU A 549 -3.45 -13.87 12.72
C GLU A 549 -2.15 -14.68 12.86
N LYS A 550 -1.01 -14.03 12.66
CA LYS A 550 0.29 -14.58 13.05
C LYS A 550 0.34 -14.56 14.58
N LYS A 551 0.07 -15.69 15.23
CA LYS A 551 0.33 -15.85 16.67
C LYS A 551 1.83 -15.68 16.93
N ALA A 552 2.22 -14.52 17.42
CA ALA A 552 3.50 -14.34 18.09
C ALA A 552 3.48 -15.15 19.39
N ILE A 553 4.37 -16.13 19.49
CA ILE A 553 4.63 -16.83 20.75
C ILE A 553 5.53 -15.90 21.56
N THR A 554 4.92 -15.12 22.45
CA THR A 554 5.65 -14.40 23.50
C THR A 554 5.22 -15.03 24.83
N GLU A 555 6.08 -15.85 25.41
CA GLU A 555 5.91 -16.31 26.79
C GLU A 555 6.12 -15.12 27.73
N VAL A 556 5.04 -14.62 28.33
CA VAL A 556 5.10 -13.79 29.53
C VAL A 556 4.08 -14.33 30.52
N ILE A 557 4.61 -14.87 31.62
CA ILE A 557 3.87 -15.28 32.81
C ILE A 557 3.33 -14.00 33.47
N LYS A 558 2.00 -13.89 33.60
CA LYS A 558 1.35 -13.05 34.61
C LYS A 558 0.21 -13.82 35.26
N GLU A 559 0.37 -14.06 36.55
CA GLU A 559 -0.67 -14.45 37.48
C GLU A 559 -1.70 -13.31 37.59
N GLU A 560 -2.99 -13.62 37.48
CA GLU A 560 -4.03 -13.20 38.44
C GLU A 560 -5.43 -13.73 38.07
N SER A 561 -6.22 -13.83 39.12
CA SER A 561 -7.53 -14.46 39.36
C SER A 561 -8.74 -13.98 38.55
N SER A 562 -9.64 -14.91 38.21
CA SER A 562 -11.08 -14.95 38.60
C SER A 562 -11.97 -15.64 37.54
N ASP A 563 -12.91 -16.47 38.01
CA ASP A 563 -14.03 -17.17 37.34
C ASP A 563 -14.80 -16.27 36.32
N ASP A 564 -15.36 -16.71 35.17
CA ASP A 564 -16.24 -17.87 34.92
C ASP A 564 -16.38 -18.23 33.41
N GLU A 565 -16.70 -19.52 33.17
CA GLU A 565 -17.24 -20.26 32.00
C GLU A 565 -16.46 -20.58 30.69
N PRO A 566 -16.65 -21.81 30.11
CA PRO A 566 -15.67 -22.45 29.24
C PRO A 566 -16.00 -22.39 27.75
N GLN A 567 -15.12 -21.80 26.93
CA GLN A 567 -15.09 -21.99 25.48
C GLN A 567 -14.22 -23.19 25.10
N LYS A 568 -14.78 -24.10 24.28
CA LYS A 568 -14.13 -25.31 23.74
C LYS A 568 -12.79 -25.00 23.07
N VAL A 569 -11.70 -25.44 23.70
CA VAL A 569 -10.36 -25.42 23.12
C VAL A 569 -10.27 -26.47 22.01
N SER A 570 -9.87 -26.01 20.82
CA SER A 570 -9.50 -26.84 19.67
C SER A 570 -8.38 -27.81 20.04
N ASN A 571 -8.56 -29.10 19.69
CA ASN A 571 -7.65 -30.20 19.97
C ASN A 571 -6.26 -29.96 19.35
N PHE A 572 -5.32 -29.41 20.13
CA PHE A 572 -3.89 -29.47 19.81
C PHE A 572 -3.24 -30.60 20.62
N GLN A 573 -2.83 -31.66 19.92
CA GLN A 573 -1.94 -32.69 20.49
C GLN A 573 -0.51 -32.39 20.03
N PRO A 574 0.39 -31.96 20.91
CA PRO A 574 1.79 -31.79 20.54
C PRO A 574 2.41 -33.15 20.18
N PHE A 575 3.14 -33.17 19.05
CA PHE A 575 3.74 -34.38 18.47
C PHE A 575 4.76 -35.08 19.40
N CYS A 576 5.34 -34.34 20.36
CA CYS A 576 6.07 -34.88 21.49
C CYS A 576 5.73 -34.07 22.75
N GLU A 577 5.48 -34.78 23.85
CA GLU A 577 5.21 -34.16 25.16
C GLU A 577 6.51 -33.51 25.68
N ASN A 578 6.42 -32.28 26.21
CA ASN A 578 7.59 -31.55 26.70
C ASN A 578 8.35 -32.40 27.75
N PRO A 579 9.66 -32.71 27.54
CA PRO A 579 10.40 -33.61 28.43
C PRO A 579 10.53 -33.12 29.87
N GLU A 580 10.40 -31.81 30.14
CA GLU A 580 10.34 -31.28 31.50
C GLU A 580 9.02 -31.57 32.20
N GLU A 581 7.89 -31.41 31.52
CA GLU A 581 6.57 -31.78 32.05
C GLU A 581 6.48 -33.29 32.30
N VAL A 582 7.09 -34.11 31.44
CA VAL A 582 7.18 -35.57 31.66
C VAL A 582 7.98 -35.87 32.92
N ARG A 583 9.09 -35.15 33.15
CA ARG A 583 9.94 -35.30 34.34
C ARG A 583 9.20 -34.85 35.61
N GLU A 584 8.49 -33.73 35.55
CA GLU A 584 7.70 -33.20 36.67
C GLU A 584 6.50 -34.11 36.98
N ARG A 585 5.80 -34.62 35.96
CA ARG A 585 4.69 -35.58 36.12
C ARG A 585 5.17 -36.89 36.71
N GLN A 586 6.37 -37.35 36.34
CA GLN A 586 6.99 -38.53 36.96
C GLN A 586 7.39 -38.26 38.41
N ALA A 587 7.95 -37.09 38.72
CA ALA A 587 8.28 -36.67 40.09
C ALA A 587 7.02 -36.56 40.98
N ARG A 588 5.92 -35.94 40.48
CA ARG A 588 4.61 -35.91 41.14
C ARG A 588 4.05 -37.31 41.38
N LYS A 589 4.14 -38.22 40.40
CA LYS A 589 3.73 -39.63 40.58
C LYS A 589 4.59 -40.35 41.61
N PHE A 590 5.89 -40.06 41.69
CA PHE A 590 6.78 -40.63 42.70
C PHE A 590 6.45 -40.10 44.11
N ALA A 591 6.24 -38.79 44.24
CA ALA A 591 5.84 -38.14 45.49
C ALA A 591 4.47 -38.61 45.99
N ALA A 592 3.48 -38.76 45.09
CA ALA A 592 2.16 -39.28 45.40
C ALA A 592 2.18 -40.77 45.80
N LYS A 593 3.13 -41.56 45.27
CA LYS A 593 3.34 -42.96 45.70
C LYS A 593 4.04 -43.04 47.07
N GLN A 594 4.89 -42.07 47.42
CA GLN A 594 5.48 -41.97 48.75
C GLN A 594 4.44 -41.51 49.80
N SER A 595 3.55 -40.57 49.46
CA SER A 595 2.47 -40.15 50.37
C SER A 595 1.43 -41.25 50.61
N LYS A 596 1.07 -42.03 49.57
CA LYS A 596 0.18 -43.21 49.71
C LYS A 596 0.82 -44.38 50.48
N LYS A 597 2.15 -44.42 50.65
CA LYS A 597 2.82 -45.39 51.53
C LYS A 597 2.81 -44.99 53.01
N LYS A 598 2.52 -43.73 53.36
CA LYS A 598 2.40 -43.30 54.77
C LYS A 598 1.00 -43.49 55.36
N ASN A 599 -0.04 -43.70 54.54
CA ASN A 599 -1.43 -43.89 55.00
C ASN A 599 -1.92 -45.35 55.01
N ARG A 600 -1.01 -46.32 55.02
CA ARG A 600 -1.32 -47.70 55.41
C ARG A 600 -0.39 -48.09 56.54
N ASN A 601 -0.78 -47.77 57.76
CA ASN A 601 -0.51 -48.51 58.99
C ASN A 601 -1.09 -47.73 60.18
N ASN A 602 -2.32 -48.04 60.56
CA ASN A 602 -2.75 -47.90 61.96
C ASN A 602 -3.15 -49.29 62.47
N PRO A 603 -2.79 -49.65 63.71
CA PRO A 603 -2.49 -51.03 64.07
C PRO A 603 -3.67 -51.74 64.74
N GLN A 604 -3.86 -53.02 64.44
CA GLN A 604 -4.57 -53.93 65.35
C GLN A 604 -3.57 -54.53 66.34
N VAL A 605 -3.96 -54.47 67.60
CA VAL A 605 -3.22 -54.82 68.81
C VAL A 605 -2.91 -56.33 68.86
N ALA A 606 -1.64 -56.71 68.98
CA ALA A 606 -1.22 -57.90 69.70
C ALA A 606 0.27 -57.80 70.08
N SER A 607 0.58 -58.37 71.23
CA SER A 607 1.68 -58.07 72.13
C SER A 607 3.00 -58.80 71.86
N SER A 608 4.05 -58.24 72.47
CA SER A 608 5.23 -58.90 73.06
C SER A 608 6.47 -59.22 72.21
N SER A 609 7.50 -58.41 72.47
CA SER A 609 8.85 -58.80 72.93
C SER A 609 10.02 -59.04 71.94
N ALA A 610 11.13 -58.40 72.32
CA ALA A 610 12.55 -58.72 72.13
C ALA A 610 13.29 -58.26 70.83
N LYS A 611 14.37 -57.50 71.09
CA LYS A 611 15.49 -57.09 70.18
C LYS A 611 16.48 -58.28 69.96
N PRO A 612 17.68 -58.10 69.35
CA PRO A 612 18.03 -57.78 67.95
C PRO A 612 19.12 -58.75 67.37
N SER A 613 19.27 -58.90 66.04
CA SER A 613 20.60 -59.19 65.41
C SER A 613 20.58 -59.40 63.88
N GLY A 614 21.57 -58.81 63.20
CA GLY A 614 22.41 -59.50 62.20
C GLY A 614 21.92 -59.64 60.75
N PRO A 615 22.74 -59.30 59.72
CA PRO A 615 22.32 -59.21 58.33
C PRO A 615 22.37 -60.56 57.61
N ASN A 616 21.38 -60.86 56.75
CA ASN A 616 21.41 -62.04 55.91
C ASN A 616 21.04 -61.69 54.45
N VAL A 617 21.96 -60.97 53.79
CA VAL A 617 21.84 -60.49 52.40
C VAL A 617 22.17 -61.59 51.38
N GLU A 618 22.82 -62.67 51.80
CA GLU A 618 23.28 -63.76 50.91
C GLU A 618 22.16 -64.74 50.53
N LEU A 619 21.23 -65.03 51.47
CA LEU A 619 20.10 -65.94 51.25
C LEU A 619 19.01 -65.38 50.31
N GLU A 620 18.87 -64.05 50.23
CA GLU A 620 17.93 -63.41 49.29
C GLU A 620 18.46 -63.35 47.84
N ARG A 621 19.78 -63.37 47.65
CA ARG A 621 20.41 -63.36 46.31
C ARG A 621 20.30 -64.73 45.64
N GLN A 622 20.44 -65.82 46.39
CA GLN A 622 20.26 -67.18 45.87
C GLN A 622 18.81 -67.44 45.43
N ARG A 623 17.81 -67.04 46.24
CA ARG A 623 16.37 -67.17 45.90
C ARG A 623 15.94 -66.38 44.66
N LYS A 624 16.63 -65.29 44.30
CA LYS A 624 16.34 -64.48 43.11
C LYS A 624 16.97 -65.03 41.82
N ASN A 625 18.02 -65.85 41.91
CA ASN A 625 18.65 -66.45 40.74
C ASN A 625 17.97 -67.75 40.30
N GLU A 626 17.40 -68.54 41.22
CA GLU A 626 16.71 -69.80 40.90
C GLU A 626 15.37 -69.59 40.18
N ASN A 627 14.71 -68.44 40.37
CA ASN A 627 13.39 -68.16 39.79
C ASN A 627 13.39 -67.41 38.44
N LYS A 628 14.57 -67.21 37.81
CA LYS A 628 14.67 -66.45 36.54
C LYS A 628 14.15 -67.21 35.31
N ALA A 629 14.00 -68.53 35.36
CA ALA A 629 13.64 -69.32 34.18
C ALA A 629 12.13 -69.36 33.87
N PHE A 630 11.23 -68.97 34.78
CA PHE A 630 9.77 -69.20 34.60
C PHE A 630 8.95 -67.94 34.23
N SER A 631 9.54 -66.73 34.22
CA SER A 631 8.84 -65.46 33.97
C SER A 631 9.21 -64.81 32.61
N GLY A 632 9.77 -65.58 31.67
CA GLY A 632 10.31 -65.05 30.42
C GLY A 632 9.31 -64.80 29.28
N ASN A 633 8.07 -65.31 29.36
CA ASN A 633 7.21 -65.45 28.16
C ASN A 633 5.92 -64.62 28.13
N HIS A 634 5.62 -63.82 29.17
CA HIS A 634 4.39 -63.02 29.20
C HIS A 634 4.48 -61.69 28.42
N ASN A 635 5.67 -61.08 28.30
CA ASN A 635 5.81 -59.78 27.63
C ASN A 635 5.78 -59.85 26.10
N ARG A 636 6.17 -60.97 25.48
CA ARG A 636 6.09 -61.14 24.02
C ARG A 636 4.66 -61.30 23.53
N ARG A 637 3.80 -61.99 24.29
CA ARG A 637 2.38 -62.20 23.94
C ARG A 637 1.56 -60.91 24.05
N ASN A 638 1.87 -60.07 25.04
CA ASN A 638 1.24 -58.75 25.18
C ASN A 638 1.73 -57.75 24.11
N ALA A 639 3.00 -57.81 23.71
CA ALA A 639 3.52 -56.99 22.61
C ALA A 639 2.91 -57.38 21.25
N ALA A 640 2.68 -58.67 20.99
CA ALA A 640 2.02 -59.15 19.77
C ALA A 640 0.53 -58.75 19.72
N ARG A 641 -0.20 -58.86 20.84
CA ARG A 641 -1.60 -58.39 20.94
C ARG A 641 -1.74 -56.88 20.73
N ASN A 642 -0.82 -56.09 21.28
CA ASN A 642 -0.81 -54.64 21.08
C ASN A 642 -0.53 -54.21 19.63
N LYS A 643 0.21 -55.01 18.86
CA LYS A 643 0.45 -54.74 17.43
C LYS A 643 -0.77 -55.07 16.56
N GLN A 644 -1.50 -56.15 16.88
CA GLN A 644 -2.77 -56.50 16.21
C GLN A 644 -3.89 -55.49 16.51
N GLN A 645 -4.00 -54.98 17.75
CA GLN A 645 -4.99 -53.95 18.08
C GLN A 645 -4.72 -52.58 17.44
N LYS A 646 -3.50 -52.33 16.96
CA LYS A 646 -3.11 -51.08 16.28
C LYS A 646 -3.13 -51.17 14.75
N GLY A 647 -3.66 -52.27 14.18
CA GLY A 647 -3.86 -52.41 12.74
C GLY A 647 -2.58 -52.44 11.90
N MET A 648 -1.44 -52.77 12.50
CA MET A 648 -0.18 -52.98 11.76
C MET A 648 0.00 -54.46 11.43
N PHE A 649 -0.81 -54.97 10.51
CA PHE A 649 -0.56 -56.13 9.64
C PHE A 649 -1.47 -56.07 8.42
#